data_AF-A0A426UBR5-F1
#
_entry.id   AF-A0A426UBR5-F1
#
_cell.length_a   1.000
_cell.length_b   1.000
_cell.length_c   1.000
_cell.angle_alpha   90.00
_cell.angle_beta   90.00
_cell.angle_gamma   90.00
#
_symmetry.space_group_name_H-M   'P 1'
#
loop_
_entity.id
_entity.type
_entity.pdbx_description
1 polymer ?
#
loop_
_entity_poly.entity_id
_entity_poly.type
_entity_poly.pdbx_seq_one_letter_code
_entity_poly.pdbx_strand_id
1 'polypeptide(L)'
;MAYQAPAAGRVAVGWLGDRLFLGTTSGLGADAVLRGDFFADDLTQGAPTGRSRWTRQHAQIVLPNLGSGADLELTLVVQGWPTDVLNAPVAQPLVQVRADGSLLGSFQPTGEWVSYTFRLPATVRIAADLKIDLDINHTFTDTATFGADARPKGVRLAEVRLQALNENPLFTFYPPAQRAVGLLMLGALLLYLLLSRWLRATPLVYALTAVGVGLAGIGLAVARIWMGAILQVALLLLLVLLMLAWRRPLLLLARALVRRFTYGLALGYGLTTAALVLLGYALAELLGWLSHFGPPLFVQTFPDSLLYGLLGAGLLALGLVWGRAGLPRLADNIVAFLGSQRGAWGLLLAFGLIWLGYQAWVISQMAYVGHADYADNAVVARNLANGRGWVVDYVTQFYHIIDGTTRPQETWPLLQPLWIAPFFLLFGAQDWAAKIPNLFFNALLLVLVYQIGTHLWDRRVGLTAAIFTLTNYLFFRLTIYVTSDLAFVVFSLGAVYCLYRAVGMRDAGMRDAGMRDAGMRDAGRGGASRLASRFSLLASRLSPLASHVSLLASRIPHPASRFLLLAGILTGLMMLQKPSGAMLALGMGLWFLAQRCPPADWRDLVRSWTPQRWWRLIAPVAIWTLVALAVLSPYLVRNVWLFGKPVYSTESYDAWVLGYRGNSGDAWEEIYRVFTPELGGAGLPDRSWILRWGFDKTQEKFENQVVALRDYLLPVWHGLPPALAGLSSAHERRNIASPIGAWLALIGLVGALRFRRRLLSLLLLTYTPYVIFMLTYWRTNEERYWVMLIPWLALLGAWALWAGYAALAACGDRRWAPLGLVLVAVIVGSVVGFSRPDIAQKITREPQIWQPDLTAYAWLEEHTPPDAVIMTRIPWQLNWHTERPAVMIPNTGDRELLLHLAQHYNAEYLVLENQQRVKGDAGRLLAPLMDHSNQVGQVIEGFELIYASPTADFRAFIYRLPRGVVDGATPQTASPLNLAASPPN
;
A
#
# COMPACT_ATOMS: atom_id res chain seq x y z
N MET A 1 24.04 -24.25 29.32
CA MET A 1 24.40 -24.82 30.63
C MET A 1 24.82 -23.73 31.63
N ALA A 2 26.02 -23.13 31.57
CA ALA A 2 26.42 -22.08 32.53
C ALA A 2 25.46 -20.86 32.60
N TYR A 3 24.83 -20.52 31.47
CA TYR A 3 23.82 -19.45 31.38
C TYR A 3 22.48 -19.75 32.10
N GLN A 4 22.24 -20.99 32.52
CA GLN A 4 20.97 -21.42 33.13
C GLN A 4 20.98 -21.31 34.67
N ALA A 5 22.06 -20.79 35.27
CA ALA A 5 22.11 -20.48 36.70
C ALA A 5 21.06 -19.40 37.10
N PRO A 6 20.69 -19.26 38.38
CA PRO A 6 19.82 -18.18 38.83
C PRO A 6 20.44 -16.80 38.54
N ALA A 7 19.62 -15.83 38.12
CA ALA A 7 20.11 -14.49 37.84
C ALA A 7 20.37 -13.74 39.16
N ALA A 8 21.62 -13.31 39.36
CA ALA A 8 21.98 -12.41 40.44
C ALA A 8 22.81 -11.26 39.89
N GLY A 9 22.69 -10.09 40.52
CA GLY A 9 23.52 -8.96 40.14
C GLY A 9 23.23 -7.70 40.96
N ARG A 10 24.21 -6.82 40.94
CA ARG A 10 24.22 -5.56 41.69
C ARG A 10 24.63 -4.44 40.76
N VAL A 11 23.83 -3.38 40.72
CA VAL A 11 24.16 -2.13 40.02
C VAL A 11 24.15 -1.02 41.06
N ALA A 12 25.33 -0.53 41.41
CA ALA A 12 25.50 0.58 42.33
C ALA A 12 25.84 1.86 41.55
N VAL A 13 25.23 2.97 41.95
CA VAL A 13 25.48 4.27 41.34
C VAL A 13 26.93 4.68 41.60
N GLY A 14 27.62 5.16 40.57
CA GLY A 14 29.03 5.52 40.66
C GLY A 14 30.02 4.40 40.34
N TRP A 15 29.55 3.16 40.09
CA TRP A 15 30.39 2.13 39.50
C TRP A 15 30.67 2.42 38.02
N LEU A 16 31.85 2.00 37.55
CA LEU A 16 32.22 2.13 36.15
C LEU A 16 31.23 1.34 35.27
N GLY A 17 30.46 2.06 34.45
CA GLY A 17 29.47 1.48 33.55
C GLY A 17 28.04 1.40 34.08
N ASP A 18 27.74 1.99 35.24
CA ASP A 18 26.37 2.08 35.78
C ASP A 18 25.36 2.73 34.81
N ARG A 19 25.83 3.64 33.95
CA ARG A 19 25.06 4.29 32.88
C ARG A 19 24.56 3.35 31.78
N LEU A 20 25.07 2.12 31.72
CA LEU A 20 24.53 1.08 30.83
C LEU A 20 23.15 0.60 31.30
N PHE A 21 22.79 0.85 32.55
CA PHE A 21 21.54 0.42 33.18
C PHE A 21 20.66 1.58 33.63
N LEU A 22 21.31 2.70 34.00
CA LEU A 22 20.67 3.92 34.50
C LEU A 22 20.96 5.06 33.52
N GLY A 23 20.06 5.28 32.55
CA GLY A 23 20.17 6.39 31.60
C GLY A 23 20.27 7.73 32.33
N THR A 24 21.12 8.65 31.86
CA THR A 24 21.32 9.96 32.51
C THR A 24 21.29 11.10 31.52
N THR A 25 20.65 12.21 31.91
CA THR A 25 20.71 13.46 31.16
C THR A 25 20.60 14.67 32.08
N SER A 26 21.27 15.77 31.71
CA SER A 26 21.14 17.07 32.37
C SER A 26 19.95 17.90 31.88
N GLY A 27 19.27 17.47 30.81
CA GLY A 27 18.14 18.21 30.24
C GLY A 27 16.92 18.30 31.16
N LEU A 28 16.19 19.41 31.13
CA LEU A 28 14.97 19.62 31.93
C LEU A 28 13.67 19.40 31.15
N GLY A 29 13.76 19.04 29.86
CA GLY A 29 12.60 18.88 28.97
C GLY A 29 11.79 17.59 29.19
N ALA A 30 10.55 17.59 28.69
CA ALA A 30 9.60 16.47 28.82
C ALA A 30 10.10 15.15 28.21
N ASP A 31 10.91 15.21 27.15
CA ASP A 31 11.48 14.02 26.50
C ASP A 31 12.35 13.18 27.44
N ALA A 32 13.05 13.82 28.38
CA ALA A 32 13.87 13.13 29.37
C ALA A 32 13.03 12.39 30.42
N VAL A 33 11.86 12.95 30.76
CA VAL A 33 10.88 12.32 31.65
C VAL A 33 10.22 11.14 30.94
N LEU A 34 9.82 11.29 29.67
CA LEU A 34 9.22 10.21 28.88
C LEU A 34 10.15 9.01 28.65
N ARG A 35 11.46 9.24 28.55
CA ARG A 35 12.46 8.16 28.46
C ARG A 35 12.83 7.54 29.81
N GLY A 36 12.45 8.17 30.92
CA GLY A 36 12.81 7.72 32.27
C GLY A 36 14.28 7.97 32.65
N ASP A 37 14.92 9.01 32.10
CA ASP A 37 16.32 9.32 32.37
C ASP A 37 16.53 9.87 33.80
N PHE A 38 17.57 9.42 34.50
CA PHE A 38 18.00 9.97 35.78
C PHE A 38 18.75 11.31 35.60
N PHE A 39 18.85 12.09 36.69
CA PHE A 39 19.81 13.18 36.75
C PHE A 39 21.25 12.66 36.91
N ALA A 40 22.24 13.55 36.73
CA ALA A 40 23.65 13.24 37.02
C ALA A 40 23.84 12.80 38.49
N ASP A 41 24.90 12.04 38.75
CA ASP A 41 25.20 11.55 40.09
C ASP A 41 25.74 12.64 41.02
N ASP A 42 25.27 12.63 42.26
CA ASP A 42 25.67 13.52 43.33
C ASP A 42 26.52 12.76 44.36
N LEU A 43 27.51 13.45 44.94
CA LEU A 43 28.23 12.95 46.11
C LEU A 43 27.29 12.95 47.32
N THR A 44 27.04 11.77 47.89
CA THR A 44 26.04 11.61 48.95
C THR A 44 26.62 10.79 50.11
N GLN A 45 26.71 11.40 51.28
CA GLN A 45 27.19 10.74 52.49
C GLN A 45 26.22 9.63 52.90
N GLY A 46 26.75 8.47 53.29
CA GLY A 46 25.95 7.30 53.68
C GLY A 46 25.43 6.43 52.52
N ALA A 47 25.56 6.86 51.27
CA ALA A 47 25.28 5.98 50.13
C ALA A 47 26.34 4.86 50.02
N PRO A 48 25.98 3.62 49.61
CA PRO A 48 26.91 2.47 49.54
C PRO A 48 28.22 2.69 48.78
N THR A 49 28.24 3.60 47.80
CA THR A 49 29.40 3.97 46.98
C THR A 49 29.85 5.41 47.20
N GLY A 50 29.24 6.13 48.14
CA GLY A 50 29.37 7.58 48.30
C GLY A 50 28.69 8.40 47.19
N ARG A 51 27.96 7.76 46.27
CA ARG A 51 27.27 8.40 45.13
C ARG A 51 25.83 7.93 45.01
N SER A 52 24.95 8.82 44.54
CA SER A 52 23.55 8.51 44.25
C SER A 52 23.02 9.37 43.11
N ARG A 53 21.86 9.02 42.52
CA ARG A 53 21.19 9.81 41.48
C ARG A 53 19.75 10.12 41.87
N TRP A 54 19.34 11.36 41.63
CA TRP A 54 17.93 11.73 41.71
C TRP A 54 17.16 11.18 40.50
N THR A 55 15.99 10.58 40.77
CA THR A 55 14.98 10.29 39.76
C THR A 55 14.22 11.56 39.39
N ARG A 56 13.50 11.49 38.27
CA ARG A 56 12.45 12.46 37.90
C ARG A 56 11.09 11.95 38.40
N GLN A 57 10.01 12.48 37.86
CA GLN A 57 8.64 11.97 38.08
C GLN A 57 8.45 10.55 37.52
N HIS A 58 9.17 10.20 36.46
CA HIS A 58 9.28 8.85 35.93
C HIS A 58 10.77 8.50 35.75
N ALA A 59 11.18 7.30 36.15
CA ALA A 59 12.54 6.81 35.93
C ALA A 59 12.51 5.34 35.53
N GLN A 60 13.33 4.98 34.53
CA GLN A 60 13.40 3.63 33.98
C GLN A 60 14.79 3.05 34.19
N ILE A 61 14.84 1.85 34.73
CA ILE A 61 16.05 1.04 34.89
C ILE A 61 15.96 -0.11 33.88
N VAL A 62 16.97 -0.25 33.02
CA VAL A 62 16.99 -1.32 32.01
C VAL A 62 18.08 -2.31 32.36
N LEU A 63 17.69 -3.55 32.64
CA LEU A 63 18.60 -4.63 32.98
C LEU A 63 18.62 -5.66 31.83
N PRO A 64 19.68 -5.68 31.00
CA PRO A 64 19.71 -6.43 29.75
C PRO A 64 19.84 -7.94 29.96
N ASN A 65 19.22 -8.71 29.07
CA ASN A 65 19.34 -10.17 29.01
C ASN A 65 19.01 -10.90 30.33
N LEU A 66 18.01 -10.43 31.08
CA LEU A 66 17.51 -11.11 32.28
C LEU A 66 16.46 -12.17 31.96
N GLY A 67 15.77 -12.04 30.81
CA GLY A 67 14.86 -13.03 30.22
C GLY A 67 13.76 -13.59 31.15
N SER A 68 13.10 -14.65 30.69
CA SER A 68 12.22 -15.51 31.50
C SER A 68 13.06 -16.53 32.29
N GLY A 69 12.71 -16.77 33.56
CA GLY A 69 13.52 -17.59 34.47
C GLY A 69 12.89 -17.71 35.86
N ALA A 70 13.67 -18.07 36.89
CA ALA A 70 13.21 -18.19 38.27
C ALA A 70 12.58 -16.90 38.83
N ASP A 71 11.72 -17.01 39.83
CA ASP A 71 11.30 -15.85 40.63
C ASP A 71 12.53 -15.13 41.21
N LEU A 72 12.56 -13.80 41.06
CA LEU A 72 13.65 -12.96 41.53
C LEU A 72 13.16 -12.03 42.63
N GLU A 73 14.10 -11.61 43.45
CA GLU A 73 13.93 -10.58 44.47
C GLU A 73 14.63 -9.32 43.99
N LEU A 74 13.87 -8.24 43.84
CA LEU A 74 14.37 -6.92 43.48
C LEU A 74 14.50 -6.07 44.74
N THR A 75 15.72 -5.61 45.04
CA THR A 75 15.97 -4.66 46.12
C THR A 75 16.42 -3.32 45.57
N LEU A 76 15.75 -2.25 45.99
CA LEU A 76 16.11 -0.86 45.68
C LEU A 76 16.60 -0.18 46.96
N VAL A 77 17.82 0.36 46.94
CA VAL A 77 18.35 1.19 48.05
C VAL A 77 18.08 2.65 47.72
N VAL A 78 17.08 3.21 48.41
CA VAL A 78 16.46 4.50 48.07
C VAL A 78 16.44 5.41 49.29
N GLN A 79 16.62 6.71 49.05
CA GLN A 79 16.41 7.79 50.00
C GLN A 79 15.36 8.73 49.44
N GLY A 80 14.44 9.16 50.30
CA GLY A 80 13.39 10.12 50.00
C GLY A 80 13.86 11.56 50.12
N TRP A 81 12.91 12.44 50.40
CA TRP A 81 13.14 13.86 50.55
C TRP A 81 13.82 14.19 51.89
N PRO A 82 14.77 15.15 51.91
CA PRO A 82 15.24 15.75 53.15
C PRO A 82 14.10 16.37 53.97
N THR A 83 14.30 16.57 55.27
CA THR A 83 13.29 17.17 56.16
C THR A 83 13.11 18.68 55.94
N ASP A 84 13.97 19.32 55.15
CA ASP A 84 14.03 20.76 54.92
C ASP A 84 13.58 21.19 53.51
N VAL A 85 12.77 20.37 52.82
CA VAL A 85 12.21 20.70 51.50
C VAL A 85 11.27 21.92 51.59
N LEU A 86 11.38 22.83 50.62
CA LEU A 86 10.54 24.03 50.50
C LEU A 86 9.42 23.81 49.46
N ASN A 87 8.25 24.40 49.68
CA ASN A 87 7.13 24.46 48.72
C ASN A 87 6.50 23.12 48.26
N ALA A 88 6.81 21.99 48.89
CA ALA A 88 6.07 20.74 48.72
C ALA A 88 5.22 20.45 49.97
N PRO A 89 3.97 19.95 49.85
CA PRO A 89 3.25 19.44 51.02
C PRO A 89 4.14 18.39 51.69
N VAL A 90 4.34 18.52 53.01
CA VAL A 90 5.43 17.97 53.85
C VAL A 90 5.50 16.42 53.90
N ALA A 91 4.79 15.71 53.02
CA ALA A 91 4.77 14.25 52.94
C ALA A 91 5.75 13.72 51.88
N GLN A 92 6.44 12.62 52.21
CA GLN A 92 7.28 11.86 51.29
C GLN A 92 6.48 11.34 50.08
N PRO A 93 7.06 11.24 48.88
CA PRO A 93 6.33 10.84 47.68
C PRO A 93 6.01 9.34 47.70
N LEU A 94 4.89 8.94 47.10
CA LEU A 94 4.59 7.53 46.86
C LEU A 94 5.28 7.10 45.56
N VAL A 95 6.06 6.02 45.61
CA VAL A 95 6.73 5.42 44.46
C VAL A 95 6.05 4.12 44.09
N GLN A 96 5.52 4.04 42.87
CA GLN A 96 5.05 2.78 42.29
C GLN A 96 6.18 2.11 41.53
N VAL A 97 6.38 0.82 41.76
CA VAL A 97 7.41 0.01 41.09
C VAL A 97 6.73 -0.95 40.13
N ARG A 98 7.04 -0.82 38.83
CA ARG A 98 6.55 -1.71 37.79
C ARG A 98 7.70 -2.46 37.15
N ALA A 99 7.45 -3.68 36.71
CA ALA A 99 8.36 -4.44 35.84
C ALA A 99 7.64 -4.82 34.55
N ASP A 100 8.24 -4.49 33.41
CA ASP A 100 7.67 -4.69 32.07
C ASP A 100 6.17 -4.26 31.99
N GLY A 101 5.84 -3.12 32.60
CA GLY A 101 4.49 -2.55 32.67
C GLY A 101 3.57 -3.11 33.78
N SER A 102 3.93 -4.23 34.41
CA SER A 102 3.15 -4.84 35.50
C SER A 102 3.52 -4.26 36.86
N LEU A 103 2.54 -3.88 37.67
CA LEU A 103 2.77 -3.34 39.02
C LEU A 103 3.26 -4.43 39.98
N LEU A 104 4.44 -4.22 40.58
CA LEU A 104 4.99 -5.11 41.61
C LEU A 104 4.59 -4.69 43.03
N GLY A 105 4.44 -3.39 43.25
CA GLY A 105 4.10 -2.82 44.55
C GLY A 105 4.35 -1.32 44.60
N SER A 106 4.23 -0.75 45.80
CA SER A 106 4.53 0.65 46.05
C SER A 106 5.16 0.85 47.43
N PHE A 107 5.94 1.90 47.60
CA PHE A 107 6.55 2.25 48.88
C PHE A 107 6.60 3.77 49.06
N GLN A 108 6.69 4.20 50.31
CA GLN A 108 6.96 5.59 50.68
C GLN A 108 8.37 5.66 51.26
N PRO A 109 9.29 6.44 50.66
CA PRO A 109 10.66 6.54 51.10
C PRO A 109 10.75 7.35 52.41
N THR A 110 11.87 7.23 53.12
CA THR A 110 12.18 8.09 54.28
C THR A 110 13.34 9.03 53.95
N GLY A 111 13.60 10.04 54.79
CA GLY A 111 14.79 10.88 54.65
C GLY A 111 16.12 10.13 54.80
N GLU A 112 16.08 8.86 55.25
CA GLU A 112 17.24 7.99 55.39
C GLU A 112 17.33 6.95 54.25
N TRP A 113 18.51 6.34 54.09
CA TRP A 113 18.72 5.27 53.12
C TRP A 113 18.04 3.98 53.59
N VAL A 114 17.04 3.51 52.84
CA VAL A 114 16.29 2.29 53.16
C VAL A 114 16.31 1.33 51.96
N SER A 115 16.35 0.03 52.25
CA SER A 115 16.24 -1.03 51.23
C SER A 115 14.79 -1.48 51.11
N TYR A 116 14.21 -1.32 49.93
CA TYR A 116 12.86 -1.76 49.60
C TYR A 116 12.93 -2.99 48.71
N THR A 117 12.25 -4.06 49.11
CA THR A 117 12.34 -5.36 48.45
C THR A 117 11.00 -5.76 47.85
N PHE A 118 11.02 -6.23 46.60
CA PHE A 118 9.86 -6.63 45.82
C PHE A 118 10.08 -8.03 45.23
N ARG A 119 9.05 -8.87 45.30
CA ARG A 119 9.04 -10.13 44.58
C ARG A 119 8.78 -9.85 43.10
N LEU A 120 9.61 -10.39 42.24
CA LEU A 120 9.52 -10.31 40.77
C LEU A 120 9.22 -11.70 40.21
N PRO A 121 7.93 -12.02 39.95
CA PRO A 121 7.55 -13.31 39.40
C PRO A 121 8.12 -13.54 38.00
N ALA A 122 8.43 -14.80 37.69
CA ALA A 122 8.84 -15.23 36.36
C ALA A 122 7.88 -14.77 35.24
N THR A 123 6.58 -14.79 35.51
CA THR A 123 5.50 -14.49 34.57
C THR A 123 5.43 -13.02 34.13
N VAL A 124 6.01 -12.11 34.91
CA VAL A 124 6.03 -10.66 34.60
C VAL A 124 7.12 -10.32 33.57
N ARG A 125 8.15 -11.15 33.44
CA ARG A 125 9.29 -10.92 32.53
C ARG A 125 9.01 -11.46 31.14
N ILE A 126 8.25 -10.67 30.39
CA ILE A 126 7.80 -11.00 29.04
C ILE A 126 8.83 -10.62 27.96
N ALA A 127 9.75 -9.70 28.26
CA ALA A 127 10.77 -9.22 27.32
C ALA A 127 12.16 -9.83 27.59
N ALA A 128 13.08 -9.70 26.62
CA ALA A 128 14.46 -10.17 26.76
C ALA A 128 15.27 -9.35 27.79
N ASP A 129 14.98 -8.06 27.88
CA ASP A 129 15.53 -7.13 28.87
C ASP A 129 14.44 -6.84 29.91
N LEU A 130 14.82 -6.78 31.18
CA LEU A 130 13.91 -6.41 32.26
C LEU A 130 13.89 -4.89 32.38
N LYS A 131 12.72 -4.27 32.18
CA LYS A 131 12.51 -2.85 32.44
C LYS A 131 11.84 -2.68 33.78
N ILE A 132 12.42 -1.85 34.64
CA ILE A 132 11.84 -1.48 35.93
C ILE A 132 11.50 0.01 35.86
N ASP A 133 10.22 0.31 35.94
CA ASP A 133 9.71 1.67 35.92
C ASP A 133 9.38 2.10 37.36
N LEU A 134 9.87 3.28 37.72
CA LEU A 134 9.57 3.97 38.96
C LEU A 134 8.69 5.17 38.61
N ASP A 135 7.43 5.13 39.01
CA ASP A 135 6.50 6.24 38.86
C ASP A 135 6.34 6.94 40.22
N ILE A 136 6.78 8.21 40.27
CA ILE A 136 6.79 9.02 41.49
C ILE A 136 5.66 10.05 41.38
N ASN A 137 4.75 10.07 42.37
CA ASN A 137 3.58 10.95 42.31
C ASN A 137 3.90 12.45 42.49
N HIS A 138 4.97 12.77 43.22
CA HIS A 138 5.38 14.15 43.49
C HIS A 138 6.89 14.33 43.33
N THR A 139 7.31 15.56 43.03
CA THR A 139 8.72 15.96 42.97
C THR A 139 8.92 17.29 43.72
N PHE A 140 10.14 17.58 44.14
CA PHE A 140 10.51 18.87 44.72
C PHE A 140 11.71 19.49 44.00
N THR A 141 11.88 20.80 44.09
CA THR A 141 13.01 21.54 43.50
C THR A 141 13.97 22.03 44.59
N ASP A 142 13.44 22.66 45.63
CA ASP A 142 14.25 23.47 46.55
C ASP A 142 14.30 22.90 47.97
N THR A 143 15.42 23.11 48.67
CA THR A 143 15.54 22.85 50.12
C THR A 143 16.13 24.06 50.84
N ALA A 144 15.87 24.18 52.14
CA ALA A 144 16.39 25.28 52.95
C ALA A 144 17.93 25.27 53.04
N THR A 145 18.54 24.08 53.04
CA THR A 145 19.99 23.91 53.22
C THR A 145 20.79 24.14 51.94
N PHE A 146 20.26 23.81 50.76
CA PHE A 146 21.02 23.82 49.50
C PHE A 146 20.56 24.88 48.47
N GLY A 147 19.51 25.65 48.77
CA GLY A 147 19.04 26.75 47.93
C GLY A 147 18.24 26.31 46.70
N ALA A 148 18.13 27.21 45.71
CA ALA A 148 17.28 27.03 44.53
C ALA A 148 17.90 26.07 43.49
N ASP A 149 17.26 24.92 43.27
CA ASP A 149 17.66 23.91 42.29
C ASP A 149 16.47 23.59 41.37
N ALA A 150 16.55 24.07 40.12
CA ALA A 150 15.45 23.98 39.15
C ALA A 150 15.11 22.54 38.70
N ARG A 151 15.83 21.51 39.18
CA ARG A 151 15.56 20.10 38.86
C ARG A 151 14.36 19.58 39.66
N PRO A 152 13.27 19.12 39.02
CA PRO A 152 12.19 18.42 39.73
C PRO A 152 12.64 17.01 40.14
N LYS A 153 13.01 16.84 41.41
CA LYS A 153 13.59 15.63 42.00
C LYS A 153 12.52 14.75 42.63
N GLY A 154 12.47 13.48 42.23
CA GLY A 154 11.60 12.45 42.80
C GLY A 154 12.21 11.81 44.05
N VAL A 155 12.88 10.66 43.89
CA VAL A 155 13.61 9.95 44.96
C VAL A 155 15.07 9.77 44.58
N ARG A 156 15.93 9.49 45.56
CA ARG A 156 17.35 9.23 45.36
C ARG A 156 17.60 7.73 45.31
N LEU A 157 18.18 7.26 44.22
CA LEU A 157 18.59 5.86 44.07
C LEU A 157 20.10 5.76 44.25
N ALA A 158 20.55 4.87 45.13
CA ALA A 158 21.96 4.53 45.25
C ALA A 158 22.28 3.15 44.67
N GLU A 159 21.33 2.23 44.70
CA GLU A 159 21.62 0.85 44.35
C GLU A 159 20.40 0.03 43.93
N VAL A 160 20.60 -0.87 42.97
CA VAL A 160 19.65 -1.91 42.55
C VAL A 160 20.30 -3.28 42.71
N ARG A 161 19.67 -4.19 43.44
CA ARG A 161 20.10 -5.59 43.58
C ARG A 161 19.03 -6.53 43.07
N LEU A 162 19.47 -7.60 42.43
CA LEU A 162 18.65 -8.76 42.08
C LEU A 162 19.26 -10.01 42.68
N GLN A 163 18.42 -10.80 43.36
CA GLN A 163 18.75 -12.11 43.91
C GLN A 163 17.67 -13.11 43.51
N ALA A 164 17.97 -14.41 43.56
CA ALA A 164 16.97 -15.44 43.28
C ALA A 164 16.23 -15.84 44.56
N LEU A 165 14.90 -15.95 44.53
CA LEU A 165 14.10 -16.48 45.64
C LEU A 165 14.16 -18.02 45.61
N ASN A 166 14.87 -18.60 46.56
CA ASN A 166 15.01 -20.03 46.92
C ASN A 166 16.11 -20.91 46.28
N GLU A 167 16.68 -21.69 47.20
CA GLU A 167 17.76 -22.66 47.13
C GLU A 167 17.27 -24.02 46.60
N ASN A 168 17.52 -24.32 45.32
CA ASN A 168 17.78 -25.70 44.90
C ASN A 168 18.62 -25.69 43.61
N PRO A 169 19.96 -25.51 43.71
CA PRO A 169 20.77 -24.95 42.63
C PRO A 169 21.21 -25.95 41.55
N LEU A 170 20.79 -27.22 41.58
CA LEU A 170 21.47 -28.26 40.78
C LEU A 170 20.70 -28.82 39.58
N PHE A 171 19.37 -28.67 39.47
CA PHE A 171 18.61 -29.36 38.39
C PHE A 171 17.47 -28.60 37.70
N THR A 172 17.24 -27.32 38.00
CA THR A 172 16.20 -26.54 37.30
C THR A 172 16.76 -25.89 36.03
N PHE A 173 16.39 -26.41 34.86
CA PHE A 173 16.79 -25.86 33.57
C PHE A 173 15.84 -24.74 33.13
N TYR A 174 16.31 -23.49 33.18
CA TYR A 174 15.60 -22.36 32.57
C TYR A 174 15.89 -22.27 31.06
N PRO A 175 14.94 -21.76 30.24
CA PRO A 175 15.19 -21.52 28.82
C PRO A 175 16.39 -20.56 28.63
N PRO A 176 17.25 -20.79 27.64
CA PRO A 176 18.39 -19.91 27.38
C PRO A 176 17.90 -18.54 26.88
N ALA A 177 18.51 -17.44 27.34
CA ALA A 177 18.25 -16.15 26.72
C ALA A 177 18.89 -16.12 25.33
N GLN A 178 18.05 -16.35 24.33
CA GLN A 178 18.43 -16.45 22.92
C GLN A 178 19.26 -15.25 22.45
N ARG A 179 18.98 -14.05 22.97
CA ARG A 179 19.75 -12.84 22.66
C ARG A 179 21.19 -12.92 23.16
N ALA A 180 21.43 -13.29 24.42
CA ALA A 180 22.78 -13.40 24.96
C ALA A 180 23.59 -14.51 24.26
N VAL A 181 22.94 -15.63 23.93
CA VAL A 181 23.54 -16.71 23.13
C VAL A 181 23.91 -16.21 21.73
N GLY A 182 23.03 -15.46 21.07
CA GLY A 182 23.31 -14.84 19.77
C GLY A 182 24.47 -13.84 19.83
N LEU A 183 24.52 -12.99 20.87
CA LEU A 183 25.62 -12.04 21.08
C LEU A 183 26.95 -12.76 21.32
N LEU A 184 26.96 -13.86 22.08
CA LEU A 184 28.13 -14.71 22.26
C LEU A 184 28.59 -15.35 20.95
N MET A 185 27.66 -15.91 20.16
CA MET A 185 28.00 -16.52 18.86
C MET A 185 28.60 -15.50 17.91
N LEU A 186 28.02 -14.30 17.84
CA LEU A 186 28.54 -13.23 17.00
C LEU A 186 29.91 -12.75 17.51
N GLY A 187 30.07 -12.61 18.83
CA GLY A 187 31.35 -12.25 19.46
C GLY A 187 32.43 -13.29 19.19
N ALA A 188 32.09 -14.58 19.27
CA ALA A 188 32.96 -15.70 18.93
C ALA A 188 33.42 -15.63 17.47
N LEU A 189 32.47 -15.38 16.55
CA LEU A 189 32.78 -15.24 15.13
C LEU A 189 33.70 -14.05 14.86
N LEU A 190 33.41 -12.88 15.43
CA LEU A 190 34.25 -11.68 15.24
C LEU A 190 35.65 -11.87 15.84
N LEU A 191 35.74 -12.48 17.04
CA LEU A 191 37.02 -12.81 17.67
C LEU A 191 37.82 -13.81 16.82
N TYR A 192 37.16 -14.85 16.29
CA TYR A 192 37.78 -15.82 15.39
C TYR A 192 38.31 -15.16 14.11
N LEU A 193 37.52 -14.28 13.48
CA LEU A 193 37.92 -13.52 12.29
C LEU A 193 39.06 -12.53 12.56
N LEU A 194 39.11 -11.96 13.76
CA LEU A 194 40.20 -11.08 14.19
C LEU A 194 41.48 -11.88 14.43
N LEU A 195 41.40 -12.98 15.19
CA LEU A 195 42.55 -13.82 15.52
C LEU A 195 43.11 -14.54 14.29
N SER A 196 42.27 -15.02 13.39
CA SER A 196 42.72 -15.63 12.11
C SER A 196 43.46 -14.64 11.20
N ARG A 197 43.30 -13.33 11.41
CA ARG A 197 44.08 -12.31 10.72
C ARG A 197 45.48 -12.12 11.31
N TRP A 198 45.63 -12.28 12.62
CA TRP A 198 46.87 -12.02 13.35
C TRP A 198 47.72 -13.27 13.54
N LEU A 199 47.09 -14.43 13.66
CA LEU A 199 47.74 -15.71 13.94
C LEU A 199 47.64 -16.61 12.70
N ARG A 200 48.74 -17.28 12.36
CA ARG A 200 48.80 -18.22 11.22
C ARG A 200 48.40 -19.66 11.58
N ALA A 201 48.44 -20.01 12.87
CA ALA A 201 48.14 -21.34 13.35
C ALA A 201 46.64 -21.49 13.66
N THR A 202 45.89 -22.16 12.78
CA THR A 202 44.45 -22.44 12.96
C THR A 202 44.11 -23.08 14.31
N PRO A 203 44.90 -24.04 14.85
CA PRO A 203 44.63 -24.60 16.17
C PRO A 203 44.69 -23.56 17.30
N LEU A 204 45.63 -22.61 17.21
CA LEU A 204 45.79 -21.53 18.19
C LEU A 204 44.63 -20.53 18.13
N VAL A 205 44.16 -20.21 16.92
CA VAL A 205 42.98 -19.35 16.70
C VAL A 205 41.74 -19.99 17.33
N TYR A 206 41.53 -21.28 17.07
CA TYR A 206 40.41 -22.03 17.64
C TYR A 206 40.49 -22.09 19.17
N ALA A 207 41.66 -22.45 19.72
CA ALA A 207 41.87 -22.53 21.16
C ALA A 207 41.62 -21.18 21.87
N LEU A 208 42.19 -20.08 21.35
CA LEU A 208 41.99 -18.74 21.93
C LEU A 208 40.55 -18.23 21.79
N THR A 209 39.87 -18.56 20.68
CA THR A 209 38.44 -18.24 20.51
C THR A 209 37.60 -19.01 21.52
N ALA A 210 37.86 -20.32 21.68
CA ALA A 210 37.16 -21.17 22.64
C ALA A 210 37.38 -20.72 24.09
N VAL A 211 38.61 -20.31 24.43
CA VAL A 211 38.92 -19.69 25.74
C VAL A 211 38.16 -18.38 25.93
N GLY A 212 38.13 -17.49 24.92
CA GLY A 212 37.38 -16.24 24.99
C GLY A 212 35.87 -16.44 25.19
N VAL A 213 35.28 -17.39 24.46
CA VAL A 213 33.87 -17.78 24.62
C VAL A 213 33.62 -18.43 25.98
N GLY A 214 34.54 -19.28 26.44
CA GLY A 214 34.48 -19.92 27.75
C GLY A 214 34.48 -18.90 28.88
N LEU A 215 35.40 -17.92 28.85
CA LEU A 215 35.48 -16.83 29.83
C LEU A 215 34.23 -15.95 29.79
N ALA A 216 33.71 -15.61 28.60
CA ALA A 216 32.47 -14.85 28.48
C ALA A 216 31.25 -15.64 29.01
N GLY A 217 31.22 -16.95 28.78
CA GLY A 217 30.20 -17.86 29.31
C GLY A 217 30.24 -17.97 30.83
N ILE A 218 31.43 -18.10 31.43
CA ILE A 218 31.63 -18.06 32.90
C ILE A 218 31.19 -16.71 33.46
N GLY A 219 31.57 -15.61 32.79
CA GLY A 219 31.14 -14.27 33.17
C GLY A 219 29.62 -14.11 33.19
N LEU A 220 28.90 -14.65 32.20
CA LEU A 220 27.43 -14.60 32.19
C LEU A 220 26.78 -15.44 33.30
N ALA A 221 27.49 -16.44 33.83
CA ALA A 221 27.05 -17.23 34.96
C ALA A 221 27.24 -16.48 36.29
N VAL A 222 28.37 -15.78 36.45
CA VAL A 222 28.78 -15.14 37.73
C VAL A 222 28.32 -13.68 37.84
N ALA A 223 28.30 -12.93 36.74
CA ALA A 223 28.03 -11.49 36.70
C ALA A 223 27.07 -11.16 35.54
N ARG A 224 25.91 -11.83 35.50
CA ARG A 224 24.99 -11.84 34.35
C ARG A 224 24.62 -10.46 33.83
N ILE A 225 24.19 -9.55 34.71
CA ILE A 225 23.73 -8.20 34.34
C ILE A 225 24.86 -7.42 33.65
N TRP A 226 26.06 -7.48 34.23
CA TRP A 226 27.24 -6.81 33.70
C TRP A 226 27.72 -7.42 32.39
N MET A 227 27.76 -8.75 32.31
CA MET A 227 28.22 -9.43 31.10
C MET A 227 27.23 -9.30 29.94
N GLY A 228 25.92 -9.18 30.20
CA GLY A 228 24.92 -8.86 29.20
C GLY A 228 25.17 -7.49 28.53
N ALA A 229 25.63 -6.51 29.29
CA ALA A 229 26.01 -5.19 28.77
C ALA A 229 27.41 -5.20 28.12
N ILE A 230 28.39 -5.85 28.77
CA ILE A 230 29.77 -5.97 28.26
C ILE A 230 29.81 -6.68 26.91
N LEU A 231 28.99 -7.70 26.67
CA LEU A 231 28.95 -8.37 25.37
C LEU A 231 28.59 -7.43 24.21
N GLN A 232 27.67 -6.48 24.43
CA GLN A 232 27.30 -5.50 23.41
C GLN A 232 28.48 -4.55 23.11
N VAL A 233 29.18 -4.11 24.16
CA VAL A 233 30.38 -3.26 24.02
C VAL A 233 31.52 -4.04 23.37
N ALA A 234 31.74 -5.29 23.77
CA ALA A 234 32.77 -6.17 23.24
C ALA A 234 32.54 -6.48 21.76
N LEU A 235 31.29 -6.65 21.32
CA LEU A 235 30.95 -6.78 19.90
C LEU A 235 31.37 -5.55 19.09
N LEU A 236 31.04 -4.35 19.60
CA LEU A 236 31.40 -3.10 18.92
C LEU A 236 32.92 -2.92 18.88
N LEU A 237 33.62 -3.21 19.98
CA LEU A 237 35.08 -3.18 20.04
C LEU A 237 35.70 -4.19 19.08
N LEU A 238 35.23 -5.43 19.06
CA LEU A 238 35.71 -6.48 18.14
C LEU A 238 35.45 -6.09 16.69
N LEU A 239 34.31 -5.47 16.38
CA LEU A 239 34.01 -4.96 15.05
C LEU A 239 34.98 -3.86 14.63
N VAL A 240 35.25 -2.88 15.51
CA VAL A 240 36.22 -1.79 15.26
C VAL A 240 37.63 -2.36 15.07
N LEU A 241 38.06 -3.27 15.95
CA LEU A 241 39.36 -3.94 15.84
C LEU A 241 39.46 -4.76 14.55
N LEU A 242 38.38 -5.45 14.15
CA LEU A 242 38.32 -6.19 12.89
C LEU A 242 38.43 -5.24 11.70
N MET A 243 37.70 -4.11 11.70
CA MET A 243 37.81 -3.09 10.66
C MET A 243 39.23 -2.52 10.56
N LEU A 244 39.90 -2.29 11.69
CA LEU A 244 41.30 -1.84 11.74
C LEU A 244 42.26 -2.92 11.23
N ALA A 245 42.10 -4.16 11.68
CA ALA A 245 42.92 -5.30 11.26
C ALA A 245 42.75 -5.63 9.76
N TRP A 246 41.55 -5.40 9.22
CA TRP A 246 41.20 -5.62 7.83
C TRP A 246 41.19 -4.32 7.00
N ARG A 247 41.70 -3.19 7.52
CA ARG A 247 41.61 -1.88 6.86
C ARG A 247 42.17 -1.87 5.44
N ARG A 248 43.32 -2.52 5.21
CA ARG A 248 43.96 -2.59 3.89
C ARG A 248 43.11 -3.42 2.90
N PRO A 249 42.72 -4.67 3.22
CA PRO A 249 41.76 -5.43 2.42
C PRO A 249 40.45 -4.70 2.17
N LEU A 250 39.87 -4.06 3.20
CA LEU A 250 38.60 -3.32 3.10
C LEU A 250 38.73 -2.09 2.19
N LEU A 251 39.84 -1.34 2.28
CA LEU A 251 40.11 -0.22 1.37
C LEU A 251 40.42 -0.67 -0.05
N LEU A 252 41.09 -1.82 -0.23
CA LEU A 252 41.30 -2.42 -1.54
C LEU A 252 39.99 -2.91 -2.14
N LEU A 253 39.14 -3.55 -1.35
CA LEU A 253 37.79 -3.96 -1.73
C LEU A 253 36.95 -2.73 -2.07
N ALA A 254 36.99 -1.67 -1.26
CA ALA A 254 36.29 -0.42 -1.53
C ALA A 254 36.79 0.24 -2.81
N ARG A 255 38.11 0.33 -3.03
CA ARG A 255 38.70 0.85 -4.28
C ARG A 255 38.37 -0.04 -5.48
N ALA A 256 38.34 -1.35 -5.32
CA ALA A 256 37.96 -2.29 -6.37
C ALA A 256 36.46 -2.19 -6.67
N LEU A 257 35.62 -2.00 -5.65
CA LEU A 257 34.19 -1.73 -5.79
C LEU A 257 33.97 -0.39 -6.49
N VAL A 258 34.68 0.69 -6.12
CA VAL A 258 34.62 2.00 -6.79
C VAL A 258 35.12 1.93 -8.24
N ARG A 259 36.20 1.19 -8.52
CA ARG A 259 36.65 0.98 -9.91
C ARG A 259 35.64 0.15 -10.72
N ARG A 260 35.12 -0.95 -10.15
CA ARG A 260 34.07 -1.76 -10.80
C ARG A 260 32.75 -0.98 -10.93
N PHE A 261 32.51 -0.03 -10.04
CA PHE A 261 31.41 0.93 -10.07
C PHE A 261 31.56 1.87 -11.27
N THR A 262 32.76 2.43 -11.50
CA THR A 262 33.07 3.25 -12.68
C THR A 262 33.02 2.47 -14.00
N TYR A 263 33.30 1.15 -14.00
CA TYR A 263 33.21 0.28 -15.18
C TYR A 263 31.83 -0.34 -15.44
N GLY A 264 30.80 0.08 -14.70
CA GLY A 264 29.41 -0.33 -14.97
C GLY A 264 29.00 -1.71 -14.44
N LEU A 265 29.80 -2.35 -13.57
CA LEU A 265 29.40 -3.52 -12.77
C LEU A 265 28.68 -3.11 -11.46
N ALA A 266 28.51 -1.81 -11.22
CA ALA A 266 27.81 -1.21 -10.07
C ALA A 266 26.44 -1.84 -9.78
N LEU A 267 25.67 -2.10 -10.83
CA LEU A 267 24.33 -2.66 -10.70
C LEU A 267 24.36 -4.09 -10.16
N GLY A 268 25.35 -4.91 -10.55
CA GLY A 268 25.49 -6.27 -10.05
C GLY A 268 25.72 -6.29 -8.54
N TYR A 269 26.68 -5.49 -8.06
CA TYR A 269 26.96 -5.36 -6.62
C TYR A 269 25.79 -4.76 -5.86
N GLY A 270 25.17 -3.70 -6.39
CA GLY A 270 23.98 -3.10 -5.79
C GLY A 270 22.81 -4.08 -5.68
N LEU A 271 22.56 -4.89 -6.71
CA LEU A 271 21.55 -5.94 -6.70
C LEU A 271 21.90 -7.05 -5.71
N THR A 272 23.16 -7.48 -5.61
CA THR A 272 23.58 -8.46 -4.59
C THR A 272 23.39 -7.91 -3.19
N THR A 273 23.82 -6.66 -2.92
CA THR A 273 23.61 -6.02 -1.62
C THR A 273 22.13 -5.86 -1.31
N ALA A 274 21.32 -5.39 -2.26
CA ALA A 274 19.88 -5.28 -2.08
C ALA A 274 19.23 -6.65 -1.81
N ALA A 275 19.63 -7.69 -2.54
CA ALA A 275 19.15 -9.05 -2.31
C ALA A 275 19.55 -9.59 -0.93
N LEU A 276 20.75 -9.27 -0.44
CA LEU A 276 21.21 -9.65 0.91
C LEU A 276 20.50 -8.85 2.02
N VAL A 277 20.21 -7.57 1.80
CA VAL A 277 19.41 -6.75 2.74
C VAL A 277 17.96 -7.25 2.77
N LEU A 278 17.36 -7.52 1.60
CA LEU A 278 16.05 -8.13 1.50
C LEU A 278 16.02 -9.53 2.12
N LEU A 279 17.12 -10.30 2.05
CA LEU A 279 17.26 -11.56 2.78
C LEU A 279 17.23 -11.34 4.29
N GLY A 280 18.02 -10.39 4.79
CA GLY A 280 18.02 -10.07 6.22
C GLY A 280 16.63 -9.65 6.70
N TYR A 281 15.95 -8.80 5.94
CA TYR A 281 14.60 -8.33 6.24
C TYR A 281 13.56 -9.46 6.16
N ALA A 282 13.52 -10.21 5.06
CA ALA A 282 12.58 -11.31 4.88
C ALA A 282 12.80 -12.44 5.91
N LEU A 283 14.04 -12.70 6.30
CA LEU A 283 14.37 -13.65 7.36
C LEU A 283 13.93 -13.12 8.73
N ALA A 284 14.11 -11.83 9.01
CA ALA A 284 13.63 -11.21 10.24
C ALA A 284 12.09 -11.25 10.34
N GLU A 285 11.38 -10.94 9.25
CA GLU A 285 9.93 -11.06 9.14
C GLU A 285 9.46 -12.51 9.32
N LEU A 286 10.11 -13.47 8.63
CA LEU A 286 9.81 -14.88 8.79
C LEU A 286 10.03 -15.35 10.23
N LEU A 287 11.14 -14.96 10.86
CA LEU A 287 11.45 -15.30 12.25
C LEU A 287 10.49 -14.63 13.23
N GLY A 288 10.08 -13.38 12.98
CA GLY A 288 9.09 -12.66 13.78
C GLY A 288 7.68 -13.23 13.64
N TRP A 289 7.29 -13.64 12.43
CA TRP A 289 6.06 -14.37 12.18
C TRP A 289 6.09 -15.75 12.84
N LEU A 290 7.19 -16.49 12.67
CA LEU A 290 7.41 -17.77 13.34
C LEU A 290 7.46 -17.63 14.86
N SER A 291 7.80 -16.47 15.43
CA SER A 291 7.77 -16.28 16.88
C SER A 291 6.39 -15.92 17.41
N HIS A 292 5.57 -15.18 16.65
CA HIS A 292 4.24 -14.71 17.08
C HIS A 292 3.10 -15.67 16.72
N PHE A 293 3.09 -16.17 15.48
CA PHE A 293 2.02 -17.02 14.95
C PHE A 293 2.47 -18.47 14.76
N GLY A 294 3.78 -18.69 14.59
CA GLY A 294 4.37 -20.02 14.43
C GLY A 294 3.95 -20.97 15.54
N PRO A 295 4.35 -20.79 16.81
CA PRO A 295 4.02 -21.73 17.87
C PRO A 295 2.51 -21.95 18.04
N PRO A 296 1.62 -20.93 18.09
CA PRO A 296 0.19 -21.16 18.25
C PRO A 296 -0.46 -21.89 17.08
N LEU A 297 -0.23 -21.44 15.83
CA LEU A 297 -0.84 -22.03 14.64
C LEU A 297 -0.26 -23.42 14.36
N PHE A 298 1.04 -23.60 14.59
CA PHE A 298 1.75 -24.85 14.34
C PHE A 298 1.46 -25.90 15.41
N VAL A 299 1.37 -25.53 16.70
CA VAL A 299 0.96 -26.46 17.78
C VAL A 299 -0.52 -26.85 17.66
N GLN A 300 -1.39 -25.94 17.20
CA GLN A 300 -2.80 -26.26 16.94
C GLN A 300 -3.00 -27.14 15.70
N THR A 301 -2.19 -26.98 14.66
CA THR A 301 -2.35 -27.73 13.39
C THR A 301 -1.56 -29.04 13.38
N PHE A 302 -0.42 -29.11 14.08
CA PHE A 302 0.49 -30.27 14.10
C PHE A 302 1.04 -30.51 15.53
N PRO A 303 0.24 -31.12 16.42
CA PRO A 303 0.63 -31.35 17.82
C PRO A 303 1.78 -32.37 17.99
N ASP A 304 2.05 -33.20 16.97
CA ASP A 304 3.01 -34.31 17.08
C ASP A 304 4.42 -33.97 16.59
N SER A 305 5.40 -34.26 17.44
CA SER A 305 6.81 -33.91 17.24
C SER A 305 7.50 -34.65 16.08
N LEU A 306 6.82 -35.64 15.49
CA LEU A 306 7.30 -36.51 14.42
C LEU A 306 7.49 -35.76 13.09
N LEU A 307 6.61 -34.81 12.76
CA LEU A 307 6.71 -34.02 11.53
C LEU A 307 7.90 -33.04 11.55
N TYR A 308 8.30 -32.53 12.73
CA TYR A 308 9.56 -31.77 12.87
C TYR A 308 10.76 -32.66 12.58
N GLY A 309 10.75 -33.87 13.13
CA GLY A 309 11.76 -34.88 12.90
C GLY A 309 11.84 -35.25 11.43
N LEU A 310 10.71 -35.45 10.75
CA LEU A 310 10.64 -35.86 9.35
C LEU A 310 10.94 -34.73 8.36
N LEU A 311 10.48 -33.50 8.60
CA LEU A 311 10.80 -32.34 7.76
C LEU A 311 12.26 -31.91 7.97
N GLY A 312 12.70 -31.87 9.22
CA GLY A 312 14.09 -31.58 9.58
C GLY A 312 15.04 -32.64 9.05
N ALA A 313 14.75 -33.93 9.27
CA ALA A 313 15.52 -35.04 8.71
C ALA A 313 15.39 -35.11 7.18
N GLY A 314 14.26 -34.70 6.60
CA GLY A 314 14.05 -34.61 5.15
C GLY A 314 14.92 -33.53 4.52
N LEU A 315 14.99 -32.33 5.12
CA LEU A 315 15.87 -31.25 4.68
C LEU A 315 17.36 -31.58 4.92
N LEU A 316 17.67 -32.24 6.04
CA LEU A 316 19.01 -32.72 6.36
C LEU A 316 19.43 -33.83 5.39
N ALA A 317 18.55 -34.79 5.10
CA ALA A 317 18.75 -35.83 4.11
C ALA A 317 18.86 -35.25 2.70
N LEU A 318 18.07 -34.23 2.35
CA LEU A 318 18.21 -33.51 1.08
C LEU A 318 19.59 -32.85 0.98
N GLY A 319 20.04 -32.18 2.06
CA GLY A 319 21.37 -31.58 2.14
C GLY A 319 22.52 -32.59 2.08
N LEU A 320 22.35 -33.76 2.71
CA LEU A 320 23.34 -34.84 2.75
C LEU A 320 23.39 -35.65 1.44
N VAL A 321 22.23 -36.00 0.86
CA VAL A 321 22.11 -36.84 -0.35
C VAL A 321 22.44 -36.07 -1.61
N TRP A 322 21.99 -34.81 -1.72
CA TRP A 322 22.22 -34.02 -2.95
C TRP A 322 23.57 -33.29 -2.91
N GLY A 323 24.21 -33.22 -1.74
CA GLY A 323 25.56 -32.73 -1.55
C GLY A 323 25.80 -31.30 -2.09
N ARG A 324 27.07 -30.96 -2.29
CA ARG A 324 27.52 -29.61 -2.67
C ARG A 324 27.07 -29.17 -4.08
N ALA A 325 26.68 -30.11 -4.95
CA ALA A 325 26.36 -29.84 -6.35
C ALA A 325 24.89 -30.12 -6.72
N GLY A 326 24.18 -30.97 -5.99
CA GLY A 326 22.80 -31.35 -6.31
C GLY A 326 21.80 -30.25 -5.95
N LEU A 327 21.96 -29.54 -4.83
CA LEU A 327 21.06 -28.41 -4.49
C LEU A 327 21.11 -27.28 -5.53
N PRO A 328 22.29 -26.82 -6.00
CA PRO A 328 22.36 -25.89 -7.14
C PRO A 328 21.67 -26.42 -8.39
N ARG A 329 21.86 -27.70 -8.76
CA ARG A 329 21.19 -28.31 -9.92
C ARG A 329 19.67 -28.34 -9.75
N LEU A 330 19.15 -28.62 -8.56
CA LEU A 330 17.72 -28.56 -8.27
C LEU A 330 17.17 -27.15 -8.50
N ALA A 331 17.83 -26.15 -7.91
CA ALA A 331 17.43 -24.76 -8.05
C ALA A 331 17.44 -24.33 -9.51
N ASP A 332 18.47 -24.74 -10.27
CA ASP A 332 18.59 -24.47 -11.69
C ASP A 332 17.48 -25.16 -12.51
N ASN A 333 17.13 -26.41 -12.19
CA ASN A 333 16.04 -27.13 -12.84
C ASN A 333 14.69 -26.47 -12.57
N ILE A 334 14.42 -26.05 -11.33
CA ILE A 334 13.19 -25.33 -10.99
C ILE A 334 13.13 -24.01 -11.76
N VAL A 335 14.20 -23.22 -11.74
CA VAL A 335 14.25 -21.94 -12.44
C VAL A 335 14.16 -22.11 -13.96
N ALA A 336 14.75 -23.18 -14.51
CA ALA A 336 14.62 -23.54 -15.92
C ALA A 336 13.18 -23.93 -16.26
N PHE A 337 12.50 -24.69 -15.40
CA PHE A 337 11.08 -25.02 -15.55
C PHE A 337 10.21 -23.75 -15.53
N LEU A 338 10.41 -22.86 -14.57
CA LEU A 338 9.72 -21.56 -14.49
C LEU A 338 9.99 -20.67 -15.71
N GLY A 339 11.20 -20.74 -16.27
CA GLY A 339 11.58 -20.02 -17.48
C GLY A 339 11.17 -20.69 -18.79
N SER A 340 10.72 -21.95 -18.74
CA SER A 340 10.26 -22.69 -19.91
C SER A 340 8.86 -22.24 -20.33
N GLN A 341 8.54 -22.37 -21.62
CA GLN A 341 7.21 -22.02 -22.11
C GLN A 341 6.12 -22.88 -21.44
N ARG A 342 6.33 -24.19 -21.32
CA ARG A 342 5.35 -25.11 -20.74
C ARG A 342 5.16 -24.88 -19.24
N GLY A 343 6.24 -24.73 -18.48
CA GLY A 343 6.17 -24.48 -17.04
C GLY A 343 5.55 -23.12 -16.71
N ALA A 344 5.95 -22.06 -17.42
CA ALA A 344 5.38 -20.74 -17.22
C ALA A 344 3.88 -20.70 -17.52
N TRP A 345 3.44 -21.26 -18.66
CA TRP A 345 2.01 -21.33 -18.99
C TRP A 345 1.23 -22.24 -18.04
N GLY A 346 1.78 -23.39 -17.67
CA GLY A 346 1.14 -24.29 -16.72
C GLY A 346 0.89 -23.63 -15.37
N LEU A 347 1.88 -22.88 -14.85
CA LEU A 347 1.73 -22.14 -13.61
C LEU A 347 0.82 -20.92 -13.75
N LEU A 348 0.90 -20.17 -14.86
CA LEU A 348 0.01 -19.04 -15.10
C LEU A 348 -1.45 -19.49 -15.16
N LEU A 349 -1.73 -20.60 -15.86
CA LEU A 349 -3.07 -21.19 -15.93
C LEU A 349 -3.51 -21.73 -14.58
N ALA A 350 -2.65 -22.45 -13.85
CA ALA A 350 -2.99 -22.96 -12.53
C ALA A 350 -3.34 -21.84 -11.55
N PHE A 351 -2.47 -20.82 -11.41
CA PHE A 351 -2.74 -19.66 -10.56
C PHE A 351 -3.95 -18.86 -11.05
N GLY A 352 -4.08 -18.65 -12.37
CA GLY A 352 -5.20 -17.97 -12.99
C GLY A 352 -6.52 -18.66 -12.68
N LEU A 353 -6.63 -19.97 -12.89
CA LEU A 353 -7.83 -20.76 -12.62
C LEU A 353 -8.19 -20.75 -11.13
N ILE A 354 -7.21 -20.93 -10.24
CA ILE A 354 -7.45 -20.92 -8.79
C ILE A 354 -7.97 -19.54 -8.35
N TRP A 355 -7.28 -18.46 -8.75
CA TRP A 355 -7.61 -17.13 -8.26
C TRP A 355 -8.84 -16.52 -8.93
N LEU A 356 -8.96 -16.61 -10.25
CA LEU A 356 -10.15 -16.14 -10.95
C LEU A 356 -11.38 -17.01 -10.60
N GLY A 357 -11.18 -18.31 -10.38
CA GLY A 357 -12.22 -19.19 -9.86
C GLY A 357 -12.69 -18.79 -8.46
N TYR A 358 -11.75 -18.45 -7.57
CA TYR A 358 -12.08 -17.88 -6.26
C TYR A 358 -12.83 -16.56 -6.36
N GLN A 359 -12.39 -15.64 -7.23
CA GLN A 359 -13.09 -14.37 -7.47
C GLN A 359 -14.51 -14.60 -8.04
N ALA A 360 -14.68 -15.53 -8.97
CA ALA A 360 -15.98 -15.91 -9.51
C ALA A 360 -16.90 -16.48 -8.42
N TRP A 361 -16.36 -17.32 -7.54
CA TRP A 361 -17.09 -17.83 -6.38
C TRP A 361 -17.50 -16.69 -5.42
N VAL A 362 -16.60 -15.75 -5.11
CA VAL A 362 -16.96 -14.58 -4.28
C VAL A 362 -18.06 -13.75 -4.96
N ILE A 363 -17.92 -13.47 -6.26
CA ILE A 363 -18.89 -12.71 -7.06
C ILE A 363 -20.27 -13.36 -7.00
N SER A 364 -20.36 -14.69 -7.06
CA SER A 364 -21.65 -15.41 -7.03
C SER A 364 -22.34 -15.37 -5.67
N GLN A 365 -21.59 -15.09 -4.58
CA GLN A 365 -22.15 -14.97 -3.22
C GLN A 365 -22.49 -13.52 -2.83
N MET A 366 -22.07 -12.52 -3.62
CA MET A 366 -22.27 -11.11 -3.28
C MET A 366 -23.56 -10.55 -3.90
N ALA A 367 -24.57 -10.34 -3.06
CA ALA A 367 -25.90 -9.80 -3.40
C ALA A 367 -25.95 -8.26 -3.55
N TYR A 368 -24.89 -7.66 -4.09
CA TYR A 368 -24.83 -6.22 -4.37
C TYR A 368 -23.76 -5.90 -5.41
N VAL A 369 -24.01 -4.90 -6.27
CA VAL A 369 -23.06 -4.43 -7.30
C VAL A 369 -22.02 -3.43 -6.79
N GLY A 370 -22.27 -2.83 -5.63
CA GLY A 370 -21.47 -1.79 -5.00
C GLY A 370 -22.17 -0.42 -5.03
N HIS A 371 -21.51 0.61 -4.49
CA HIS A 371 -22.06 1.95 -4.29
C HIS A 371 -21.67 2.94 -5.42
N ALA A 372 -22.50 3.97 -5.63
CA ALA A 372 -22.29 5.09 -6.57
C ALA A 372 -22.11 4.66 -8.03
N ASP A 373 -20.94 4.94 -8.61
CA ASP A 373 -20.58 4.63 -9.99
C ASP A 373 -20.80 3.14 -10.32
N TYR A 374 -20.66 2.25 -9.35
CA TYR A 374 -20.90 0.82 -9.55
C TYR A 374 -22.36 0.49 -9.83
N ALA A 375 -23.28 1.03 -9.04
CA ALA A 375 -24.71 0.81 -9.21
C ALA A 375 -25.24 1.52 -10.47
N ASP A 376 -24.76 2.73 -10.75
CA ASP A 376 -25.11 3.43 -11.99
C ASP A 376 -24.74 2.63 -13.24
N ASN A 377 -23.50 2.10 -13.30
CA ASN A 377 -23.08 1.29 -14.43
C ASN A 377 -24.02 0.10 -14.68
N ALA A 378 -24.53 -0.51 -13.59
CA ALA A 378 -25.49 -1.61 -13.66
C ALA A 378 -26.88 -1.14 -14.10
N VAL A 379 -27.39 -0.03 -13.55
CA VAL A 379 -28.68 0.56 -13.94
C VAL A 379 -28.70 0.92 -15.43
N VAL A 380 -27.68 1.63 -15.91
CA VAL A 380 -27.57 2.02 -17.32
C VAL A 380 -27.48 0.79 -18.22
N ALA A 381 -26.77 -0.25 -17.79
CA ALA A 381 -26.69 -1.50 -18.54
C ALA A 381 -28.02 -2.23 -18.61
N ARG A 382 -28.80 -2.27 -17.52
CA ARG A 382 -30.16 -2.81 -17.48
C ARG A 382 -31.07 -2.06 -18.43
N ASN A 383 -31.05 -0.73 -18.37
CA ASN A 383 -31.86 0.12 -19.25
C ASN A 383 -31.48 -0.07 -20.73
N LEU A 384 -30.19 -0.21 -21.04
CA LEU A 384 -29.72 -0.53 -22.38
C LEU A 384 -30.21 -1.91 -22.85
N ALA A 385 -30.09 -2.94 -22.02
CA ALA A 385 -30.55 -4.30 -22.32
C ALA A 385 -32.07 -4.37 -22.53
N ASN A 386 -32.83 -3.54 -21.80
CA ASN A 386 -34.29 -3.42 -21.91
C ASN A 386 -34.74 -2.52 -23.07
N GLY A 387 -33.83 -2.00 -23.90
CA GLY A 387 -34.17 -1.15 -25.05
C GLY A 387 -34.55 0.30 -24.72
N ARG A 388 -34.36 0.74 -23.46
CA ARG A 388 -34.65 2.11 -23.00
C ARG A 388 -33.53 3.11 -23.35
N GLY A 389 -32.37 2.62 -23.76
CA GLY A 389 -31.21 3.42 -24.14
C GLY A 389 -30.37 3.87 -22.95
N TRP A 390 -29.58 4.92 -23.14
CA TRP A 390 -28.61 5.45 -22.15
C TRP A 390 -29.29 6.38 -21.14
N VAL A 391 -30.23 5.86 -20.37
CA VAL A 391 -31.03 6.63 -19.40
C VAL A 391 -30.88 6.08 -17.99
N VAL A 392 -31.13 6.94 -17.01
CA VAL A 392 -31.25 6.61 -15.58
C VAL A 392 -32.60 7.10 -15.07
N ASP A 393 -33.13 6.45 -14.05
CA ASP A 393 -34.44 6.76 -13.45
C ASP A 393 -34.29 7.41 -12.06
N TYR A 394 -33.24 8.21 -11.93
CA TYR A 394 -32.97 8.92 -10.69
C TYR A 394 -32.33 10.29 -10.86
N VAL A 395 -32.61 11.13 -9.87
CA VAL A 395 -32.04 12.46 -9.71
C VAL A 395 -30.96 12.43 -8.64
N THR A 396 -29.76 12.84 -9.01
CA THR A 396 -28.58 12.85 -8.15
C THR A 396 -27.93 14.21 -8.20
N GLN A 397 -27.67 14.80 -7.03
CA GLN A 397 -27.06 16.13 -6.89
C GLN A 397 -27.82 17.20 -7.69
N PHE A 398 -28.49 18.13 -7.02
CA PHE A 398 -29.38 19.12 -7.66
C PHE A 398 -28.60 20.23 -8.41
N TYR A 399 -27.81 19.85 -9.41
CA TYR A 399 -27.01 20.76 -10.24
C TYR A 399 -27.86 21.65 -11.13
N HIS A 400 -29.05 21.18 -11.45
CA HIS A 400 -30.15 21.92 -12.05
C HIS A 400 -31.43 21.13 -11.71
N ILE A 401 -32.57 21.80 -11.71
CA ILE A 401 -33.86 21.11 -11.57
C ILE A 401 -34.19 20.50 -12.94
N ILE A 402 -34.51 19.22 -12.95
CA ILE A 402 -34.94 18.48 -14.14
C ILE A 402 -36.41 18.07 -14.02
N ASP A 403 -37.10 18.00 -15.16
CA ASP A 403 -38.48 17.55 -15.24
C ASP A 403 -38.54 16.02 -15.08
N GLY A 404 -39.10 15.56 -13.96
CA GLY A 404 -39.23 14.13 -13.66
C GLY A 404 -37.92 13.44 -13.25
N THR A 405 -37.96 12.11 -13.14
CA THR A 405 -36.84 11.30 -12.64
C THR A 405 -36.03 10.63 -13.75
N THR A 406 -36.63 10.39 -14.91
CA THR A 406 -35.96 9.73 -16.05
C THR A 406 -35.19 10.75 -16.88
N ARG A 407 -33.90 10.55 -17.07
CA ARG A 407 -33.04 11.43 -17.87
C ARG A 407 -31.92 10.67 -18.58
N PRO A 408 -31.28 11.27 -19.60
CA PRO A 408 -30.07 10.70 -20.17
C PRO A 408 -28.96 10.52 -19.12
N GLN A 409 -28.16 9.46 -19.26
CA GLN A 409 -27.01 9.29 -18.40
C GLN A 409 -25.93 10.32 -18.75
N GLU A 410 -25.51 11.08 -17.74
CA GLU A 410 -24.69 12.27 -17.91
C GLU A 410 -23.56 12.38 -16.89
N THR A 411 -23.49 11.47 -15.92
CA THR A 411 -22.44 11.49 -14.90
C THR A 411 -21.21 10.72 -15.35
N TRP A 412 -21.34 9.42 -15.63
CA TRP A 412 -20.20 8.52 -15.85
C TRP A 412 -20.05 8.02 -17.31
N PRO A 413 -18.84 7.55 -17.70
CA PRO A 413 -18.58 7.05 -19.05
C PRO A 413 -19.38 5.79 -19.40
N LEU A 414 -19.79 5.68 -20.67
CA LEU A 414 -20.78 4.70 -21.12
C LEU A 414 -20.23 3.32 -21.50
N LEU A 415 -18.90 3.16 -21.54
CA LEU A 415 -18.32 1.92 -22.03
C LEU A 415 -18.46 0.76 -21.04
N GLN A 416 -18.46 1.04 -19.73
CA GLN A 416 -18.68 0.00 -18.73
C GLN A 416 -20.09 -0.63 -18.82
N PRO A 417 -21.18 0.16 -18.89
CA PRO A 417 -22.51 -0.40 -19.15
C PRO A 417 -22.60 -1.22 -20.43
N LEU A 418 -21.90 -0.79 -21.50
CA LEU A 418 -21.85 -1.53 -22.76
C LEU A 418 -21.25 -2.93 -22.60
N TRP A 419 -20.24 -3.09 -21.75
CA TRP A 419 -19.66 -4.40 -21.47
C TRP A 419 -20.60 -5.30 -20.65
N ILE A 420 -21.44 -4.70 -19.81
CA ILE A 420 -22.36 -5.43 -18.94
C ILE A 420 -23.61 -5.90 -19.68
N ALA A 421 -24.17 -5.06 -20.57
CA ALA A 421 -25.44 -5.33 -21.23
C ALA A 421 -25.53 -6.70 -21.93
N PRO A 422 -24.51 -7.21 -22.64
CA PRO A 422 -24.54 -8.56 -23.21
C PRO A 422 -24.76 -9.67 -22.17
N PHE A 423 -24.22 -9.51 -20.96
CA PHE A 423 -24.41 -10.49 -19.88
C PHE A 423 -25.81 -10.39 -19.27
N PHE A 424 -26.40 -9.20 -19.21
CA PHE A 424 -27.81 -9.06 -18.83
C PHE A 424 -28.76 -9.64 -19.86
N LEU A 425 -28.47 -9.53 -21.16
CA LEU A 425 -29.25 -10.20 -22.20
C LEU A 425 -29.19 -11.73 -22.08
N LEU A 426 -28.09 -12.29 -21.56
CA LEU A 426 -27.90 -13.73 -21.41
C LEU A 426 -28.42 -14.30 -20.08
N PHE A 427 -28.29 -13.55 -18.98
CA PHE A 427 -28.51 -14.04 -17.62
C PHE A 427 -29.54 -13.23 -16.83
N GLY A 428 -30.11 -12.18 -17.41
CA GLY A 428 -30.91 -11.18 -16.69
C GLY A 428 -30.07 -10.17 -15.92
N ALA A 429 -30.72 -9.10 -15.44
CA ALA A 429 -30.11 -8.05 -14.63
C ALA A 429 -29.83 -8.55 -13.20
N GLN A 430 -28.78 -9.36 -13.05
CA GLN A 430 -28.37 -9.99 -11.78
C GLN A 430 -27.07 -9.36 -11.27
N ASP A 431 -26.90 -9.28 -9.94
CA ASP A 431 -25.71 -8.66 -9.30
C ASP A 431 -24.38 -9.29 -9.76
N TRP A 432 -24.35 -10.62 -9.84
CA TRP A 432 -23.16 -11.36 -10.26
C TRP A 432 -22.89 -11.19 -11.76
N ALA A 433 -23.94 -11.10 -12.58
CA ALA A 433 -23.84 -10.92 -14.02
C ALA A 433 -23.21 -9.57 -14.37
N ALA A 434 -23.52 -8.52 -13.59
CA ALA A 434 -22.95 -7.19 -13.74
C ALA A 434 -21.42 -7.15 -13.56
N LYS A 435 -20.85 -8.12 -12.83
CA LYS A 435 -19.42 -8.18 -12.47
C LYS A 435 -18.59 -9.05 -13.42
N ILE A 436 -19.22 -9.90 -14.24
CA ILE A 436 -18.53 -10.80 -15.19
C ILE A 436 -17.56 -10.05 -16.12
N PRO A 437 -17.89 -8.87 -16.69
CA PRO A 437 -16.96 -8.14 -17.53
C PRO A 437 -15.60 -7.88 -16.86
N ASN A 438 -15.61 -7.55 -15.58
CA ASN A 438 -14.39 -7.27 -14.84
C ASN A 438 -13.59 -8.55 -14.58
N LEU A 439 -14.24 -9.69 -14.37
CA LEU A 439 -13.54 -10.98 -14.33
C LEU A 439 -12.83 -11.29 -15.66
N PHE A 440 -13.48 -11.00 -16.79
CA PHE A 440 -12.87 -11.14 -18.11
C PHE A 440 -11.69 -10.19 -18.32
N PHE A 441 -11.83 -8.92 -17.94
CA PHE A 441 -10.72 -7.96 -18.03
C PHE A 441 -9.55 -8.32 -17.10
N ASN A 442 -9.81 -8.92 -15.94
CA ASN A 442 -8.74 -9.41 -15.06
C ASN A 442 -7.96 -10.57 -15.72
N ALA A 443 -8.68 -11.51 -16.35
CA ALA A 443 -8.06 -12.60 -17.11
C ALA A 443 -7.23 -12.07 -18.30
N LEU A 444 -7.75 -11.08 -19.02
CA LEU A 444 -7.03 -10.44 -20.11
C LEU A 444 -5.79 -9.68 -19.62
N LEU A 445 -5.91 -8.97 -18.49
CA LEU A 445 -4.80 -8.28 -17.84
C LEU A 445 -3.69 -9.26 -17.45
N LEU A 446 -4.06 -10.42 -16.88
CA LEU A 446 -3.11 -11.47 -16.50
C LEU A 446 -2.26 -11.93 -17.69
N VAL A 447 -2.91 -12.23 -18.82
CA VAL A 447 -2.22 -12.65 -20.05
C VAL A 447 -1.39 -11.50 -20.60
N LEU A 448 -1.91 -10.27 -20.62
CA LEU A 448 -1.23 -9.10 -21.14
C LEU A 448 0.06 -8.81 -20.36
N VAL A 449 0.03 -8.81 -19.03
CA VAL A 449 1.21 -8.60 -18.17
C VAL A 449 2.24 -9.70 -18.41
N TYR A 450 1.82 -10.96 -18.48
CA TYR A 450 2.72 -12.08 -18.79
C TYR A 450 3.42 -11.91 -20.14
N GLN A 451 2.67 -11.55 -21.19
CA GLN A 451 3.20 -11.34 -22.54
C GLN A 451 4.17 -10.16 -22.60
N ILE A 452 3.83 -9.04 -21.95
CA ILE A 452 4.69 -7.86 -21.86
C ILE A 452 5.99 -8.21 -21.13
N GLY A 453 5.91 -8.86 -19.97
CA GLY A 453 7.09 -9.23 -19.19
C GLY A 453 7.98 -10.25 -19.90
N THR A 454 7.37 -11.24 -20.56
CA THR A 454 8.10 -12.23 -21.38
C THR A 454 8.85 -11.56 -22.53
N HIS A 455 8.23 -10.58 -23.19
CA HIS A 455 8.84 -9.86 -24.30
C HIS A 455 9.91 -8.86 -23.85
N LEU A 456 9.66 -8.14 -22.76
CA LEU A 456 10.57 -7.10 -22.27
C LEU A 456 11.74 -7.67 -21.45
N TRP A 457 11.62 -8.86 -20.87
CA TRP A 457 12.70 -9.49 -20.11
C TRP A 457 12.73 -10.98 -20.39
N ASP A 458 12.00 -11.78 -19.61
CA ASP A 458 11.88 -13.22 -19.79
C ASP A 458 10.58 -13.75 -19.17
N ARG A 459 10.29 -15.04 -19.37
CA ARG A 459 9.07 -15.69 -18.90
C ARG A 459 8.91 -15.69 -17.38
N ARG A 460 10.01 -15.69 -16.63
CA ARG A 460 9.98 -15.68 -15.16
C ARG A 460 9.52 -14.32 -14.66
N VAL A 461 10.04 -13.25 -15.26
CA VAL A 461 9.58 -11.88 -14.99
C VAL A 461 8.10 -11.73 -15.36
N GLY A 462 7.70 -12.20 -16.54
CA GLY A 462 6.30 -12.19 -16.95
C GLY A 462 5.37 -12.93 -15.99
N LEU A 463 5.73 -14.16 -15.59
CA LEU A 463 4.94 -14.98 -14.68
C LEU A 463 4.80 -14.33 -13.30
N THR A 464 5.92 -13.90 -12.70
CA THR A 464 5.92 -13.29 -11.37
C THR A 464 5.15 -11.97 -11.36
N ALA A 465 5.33 -11.11 -12.37
CA ALA A 465 4.60 -9.84 -12.47
C ALA A 465 3.08 -10.06 -12.62
N ALA A 466 2.69 -11.08 -13.39
CA ALA A 466 1.31 -11.46 -13.57
C ALA A 466 0.68 -11.92 -12.25
N ILE A 467 1.38 -12.74 -11.45
CA ILE A 467 0.93 -13.17 -10.11
C ILE A 467 0.83 -11.97 -9.15
N PHE A 468 1.83 -11.07 -9.14
CA PHE A 468 1.81 -9.87 -8.29
C PHE A 468 0.62 -8.95 -8.62
N THR A 469 0.30 -8.79 -9.91
CA THR A 469 -0.83 -7.99 -10.35
C THR A 469 -2.15 -8.65 -9.94
N LEU A 470 -2.30 -9.95 -10.22
CA LEU A 470 -3.51 -10.72 -9.98
C LEU A 470 -3.92 -10.77 -8.50
N THR A 471 -2.92 -10.91 -7.61
CA THR A 471 -3.12 -11.09 -6.16
C THR A 471 -3.13 -9.79 -5.35
N ASN A 472 -2.99 -8.64 -6.03
CA ASN A 472 -3.08 -7.34 -5.38
C ASN A 472 -4.54 -7.07 -4.94
N TYR A 473 -4.74 -6.62 -3.70
CA TYR A 473 -6.08 -6.38 -3.14
C TYR A 473 -6.90 -5.37 -3.95
N LEU A 474 -6.26 -4.39 -4.59
CA LEU A 474 -6.94 -3.42 -5.44
C LEU A 474 -7.54 -4.10 -6.65
N PHE A 475 -6.79 -4.96 -7.35
CA PHE A 475 -7.36 -5.71 -8.48
C PHE A 475 -8.43 -6.71 -8.05
N PHE A 476 -8.32 -7.29 -6.85
CA PHE A 476 -9.42 -8.06 -6.27
C PHE A 476 -10.68 -7.20 -6.12
N ARG A 477 -10.54 -6.01 -5.52
CA ARG A 477 -11.63 -5.03 -5.35
C ARG A 477 -12.24 -4.61 -6.69
N LEU A 478 -11.42 -4.29 -7.69
CA LEU A 478 -11.89 -3.90 -9.02
C LEU A 478 -12.61 -5.04 -9.76
N THR A 479 -12.35 -6.30 -9.39
CA THR A 479 -13.01 -7.46 -10.00
C THR A 479 -14.39 -7.72 -9.41
N ILE A 480 -14.56 -7.53 -8.09
CA ILE A 480 -15.82 -7.83 -7.39
C ILE A 480 -16.87 -6.71 -7.45
N TYR A 481 -16.49 -5.51 -7.90
CA TYR A 481 -17.41 -4.39 -8.13
C TYR A 481 -17.57 -4.07 -9.61
N VAL A 482 -18.65 -3.37 -9.94
CA VAL A 482 -19.00 -2.94 -11.30
C VAL A 482 -18.28 -1.62 -11.63
N THR A 483 -16.95 -1.64 -11.66
CA THR A 483 -16.12 -0.45 -11.93
C THR A 483 -15.60 -0.40 -13.36
N SER A 484 -15.40 0.81 -13.88
CA SER A 484 -14.73 1.08 -15.15
C SER A 484 -13.20 1.00 -15.09
N ASP A 485 -12.61 0.95 -13.89
CA ASP A 485 -11.16 1.02 -13.67
C ASP A 485 -10.39 -0.12 -14.34
N LEU A 486 -10.91 -1.35 -14.30
CA LEU A 486 -10.14 -2.52 -14.71
C LEU A 486 -9.92 -2.58 -16.22
N ALA A 487 -10.97 -2.33 -17.00
CA ALA A 487 -10.85 -2.19 -18.44
C ALA A 487 -9.94 -1.01 -18.83
N PHE A 488 -9.99 0.09 -18.07
CA PHE A 488 -9.11 1.24 -18.26
C PHE A 488 -7.62 0.85 -18.07
N VAL A 489 -7.30 0.01 -17.08
CA VAL A 489 -5.95 -0.55 -16.91
C VAL A 489 -5.54 -1.39 -18.12
N VAL A 490 -6.41 -2.28 -18.60
CA VAL A 490 -6.13 -3.14 -19.77
C VAL A 490 -5.85 -2.30 -21.01
N PHE A 491 -6.72 -1.34 -21.32
CA PHE A 491 -6.58 -0.50 -22.51
C PHE A 491 -5.38 0.44 -22.42
N SER A 492 -5.12 1.05 -21.26
CA SER A 492 -3.95 1.91 -21.07
C SER A 492 -2.63 1.11 -21.18
N LEU A 493 -2.53 -0.04 -20.50
CA LEU A 493 -1.36 -0.92 -20.58
C LEU A 493 -1.12 -1.41 -22.02
N GLY A 494 -2.19 -1.84 -22.68
CA GLY A 494 -2.15 -2.31 -24.07
C GLY A 494 -1.77 -1.21 -25.05
N ALA A 495 -2.33 0.00 -24.91
CA ALA A 495 -2.06 1.15 -25.78
C ALA A 495 -0.59 1.58 -25.66
N VAL A 496 -0.08 1.72 -24.44
CA VAL A 496 1.33 2.06 -24.16
C VAL A 496 2.27 0.99 -24.73
N TYR A 497 1.97 -0.28 -24.50
CA TYR A 497 2.79 -1.37 -25.02
C TYR A 497 2.78 -1.46 -26.55
N CYS A 498 1.61 -1.33 -27.19
CA CYS A 498 1.49 -1.36 -28.65
C CYS A 498 2.23 -0.18 -29.28
N LEU A 499 2.13 1.02 -28.69
CA LEU A 499 2.90 2.17 -29.15
C LEU A 499 4.40 1.92 -29.01
N TYR A 500 4.87 1.40 -27.87
CA TYR A 500 6.27 1.01 -27.67
C TYR A 500 6.77 0.03 -28.74
N ARG A 501 5.97 -1.01 -29.06
CA ARG A 501 6.29 -1.99 -30.11
C ARG A 501 6.33 -1.37 -31.50
N ALA A 502 5.37 -0.51 -31.83
CA ALA A 502 5.28 0.16 -33.13
C ALA A 502 6.54 0.97 -33.43
N VAL A 503 7.05 1.74 -32.45
CA VAL A 503 8.27 2.53 -32.66
C VAL A 503 9.53 1.64 -32.62
N GLY A 504 9.58 0.61 -31.76
CA GLY A 504 10.72 -0.30 -31.68
C GLY A 504 10.97 -1.15 -32.94
N MET A 505 9.92 -1.66 -33.58
CA MET A 505 10.05 -2.46 -34.81
C MET A 505 10.53 -1.65 -36.01
N ARG A 506 10.18 -0.36 -36.07
CA ARG A 506 10.63 0.52 -37.14
C ARG A 506 12.15 0.73 -37.09
N ASP A 507 12.70 0.92 -35.88
CA ASP A 507 14.14 1.13 -35.72
C ASP A 507 14.94 -0.12 -36.12
N ALA A 508 14.42 -1.31 -35.81
CA ALA A 508 15.00 -2.57 -36.28
C ALA A 508 14.94 -2.69 -37.81
N GLY A 509 13.78 -2.41 -38.42
CA GLY A 509 13.62 -2.45 -39.87
C GLY A 509 14.51 -1.44 -40.62
N MET A 510 14.71 -0.23 -40.07
CA MET A 510 15.63 0.76 -40.66
C MET A 510 17.10 0.33 -40.55
N ARG A 511 17.50 -0.31 -39.44
CA ARG A 511 18.86 -0.86 -39.28
C ARG A 511 19.13 -1.99 -40.28
N ASP A 512 18.18 -2.90 -40.44
CA ASP A 512 18.29 -4.02 -41.38
C ASP A 512 18.33 -3.53 -42.84
N ALA A 513 17.53 -2.52 -43.19
CA ALA A 513 17.57 -1.90 -44.51
C ALA A 513 18.90 -1.17 -44.78
N GLY A 514 19.43 -0.44 -43.79
CA GLY A 514 20.74 0.21 -43.90
C GLY A 514 21.91 -0.78 -44.03
N MET A 515 21.85 -1.92 -43.33
CA MET A 515 22.82 -3.01 -43.50
C MET A 515 22.72 -3.68 -44.87
N ARG A 516 21.50 -3.86 -45.40
CA ARG A 516 21.30 -4.40 -46.75
C ARG A 516 21.81 -3.44 -47.82
N ASP A 517 21.56 -2.14 -47.72
CA ASP A 517 22.07 -1.15 -48.67
C ASP A 517 23.59 -1.00 -48.60
N ALA A 518 24.19 -1.10 -47.41
CA ALA A 518 25.65 -1.16 -47.27
C ALA A 518 26.23 -2.45 -47.88
N GLY A 519 25.59 -3.59 -47.62
CA GLY A 519 25.98 -4.88 -48.22
C GLY A 519 25.76 -4.97 -49.72
N MET A 520 24.76 -4.28 -50.28
CA MET A 520 24.51 -4.21 -51.72
C MET A 520 25.50 -3.29 -52.45
N ARG A 521 26.03 -2.26 -51.77
CA ARG A 521 27.13 -1.43 -52.28
C ARG A 521 28.47 -2.18 -52.28
N ASP A 522 28.70 -3.08 -51.33
CA ASP A 522 29.89 -3.95 -51.31
C ASP A 522 29.76 -5.20 -52.20
N ALA A 523 28.55 -5.68 -52.48
CA ALA A 523 28.31 -6.83 -53.36
C ALA A 523 28.49 -6.53 -54.87
N GLY A 524 28.94 -5.32 -55.22
CA GLY A 524 29.39 -4.96 -56.57
C GLY A 524 30.73 -5.60 -57.00
N ARG A 525 31.39 -6.38 -56.12
CA ARG A 525 32.59 -7.15 -56.46
C ARG A 525 32.60 -8.52 -55.76
N GLY A 526 32.21 -9.57 -56.48
CA GLY A 526 32.50 -10.96 -56.08
C GLY A 526 31.32 -11.90 -56.23
N GLY A 527 31.47 -12.91 -57.07
CA GLY A 527 30.41 -13.81 -57.49
C GLY A 527 30.02 -14.91 -56.50
N ALA A 528 28.76 -15.33 -56.66
CA ALA A 528 28.20 -16.66 -56.46
C ALA A 528 28.11 -17.26 -55.04
N SER A 529 26.87 -17.54 -54.63
CA SER A 529 26.52 -18.87 -54.10
C SER A 529 25.08 -19.25 -54.46
N ARG A 530 24.95 -20.03 -55.55
CA ARG A 530 23.75 -20.80 -55.91
C ARG A 530 23.62 -21.97 -54.93
N LEU A 531 22.85 -21.83 -53.85
CA LEU A 531 22.45 -22.98 -53.02
C LEU A 531 21.14 -22.79 -52.23
N ALA A 532 20.46 -21.64 -52.36
CA ALA A 532 19.19 -21.37 -51.67
C ALA A 532 17.93 -21.75 -52.49
N SER A 533 18.05 -22.21 -53.73
CA SER A 533 16.91 -22.40 -54.65
C SER A 533 16.36 -23.82 -54.75
N ARG A 534 16.85 -24.79 -53.96
CA ARG A 534 16.37 -26.18 -54.02
C ARG A 534 15.51 -26.65 -52.83
N PHE A 535 15.37 -25.85 -51.77
CA PHE A 535 14.50 -26.17 -50.63
C PHE A 535 13.13 -25.47 -50.63
N SER A 536 12.90 -24.49 -51.52
CA SER A 536 11.62 -23.75 -51.60
C SER A 536 10.56 -24.41 -52.48
N LEU A 537 10.89 -25.51 -53.18
CA LEU A 537 10.01 -26.13 -54.18
C LEU A 537 9.20 -27.33 -53.65
N LEU A 538 9.49 -27.80 -52.43
CA LEU A 538 8.72 -28.88 -51.78
C LEU A 538 7.65 -28.39 -50.78
N ALA A 539 7.73 -27.13 -50.33
CA ALA A 539 6.78 -26.56 -49.38
C ALA A 539 5.54 -25.92 -50.06
N SER A 540 5.49 -25.89 -51.40
CA SER A 540 4.43 -25.22 -52.16
C SER A 540 3.26 -26.11 -52.57
N ARG A 541 3.21 -27.38 -52.15
CA ARG A 541 2.18 -28.35 -52.58
C ARG A 541 1.19 -28.80 -51.52
N LEU A 542 1.13 -28.18 -50.35
CA LEU A 542 0.12 -28.50 -49.34
C LEU A 542 -0.59 -27.22 -48.82
N SER A 543 -1.91 -27.20 -48.99
CA SER A 543 -2.92 -26.21 -48.53
C SER A 543 -3.30 -25.04 -49.47
N PRO A 544 -4.32 -25.22 -50.34
CA PRO A 544 -4.94 -24.14 -51.11
C PRO A 544 -5.78 -23.16 -50.26
N LEU A 545 -6.03 -23.50 -48.99
CA LEU A 545 -6.82 -22.69 -48.04
C LEU A 545 -5.98 -21.70 -47.21
N ALA A 546 -4.67 -21.94 -47.05
CA ALA A 546 -3.77 -21.00 -46.35
C ALA A 546 -3.32 -19.83 -47.26
N SER A 547 -3.33 -20.02 -48.58
CA SER A 547 -2.90 -19.00 -49.55
C SER A 547 -3.89 -17.85 -49.67
N HIS A 548 -5.20 -18.09 -49.53
CA HIS A 548 -6.22 -17.04 -49.63
C HIS A 548 -6.30 -16.15 -48.37
N VAL A 549 -6.10 -16.72 -47.19
CA VAL A 549 -5.98 -15.95 -45.93
C VAL A 549 -4.63 -15.21 -45.87
N SER A 550 -3.56 -15.81 -46.40
CA SER A 550 -2.25 -15.18 -46.56
C SER A 550 -2.25 -14.04 -47.59
N LEU A 551 -3.03 -14.15 -48.68
CA LEU A 551 -3.17 -13.09 -49.69
C LEU A 551 -3.95 -11.87 -49.18
N LEU A 552 -4.91 -12.07 -48.27
CA LEU A 552 -5.61 -10.97 -47.60
C LEU A 552 -4.76 -10.37 -46.47
N ALA A 553 -3.97 -11.18 -45.76
CA ALA A 553 -3.06 -10.71 -44.72
C ALA A 553 -1.78 -10.02 -45.25
N SER A 554 -1.38 -10.28 -46.50
CA SER A 554 -0.24 -9.65 -47.16
C SER A 554 -0.55 -8.26 -47.73
N ARG A 555 -1.83 -7.85 -47.75
CA ARG A 555 -2.27 -6.51 -48.16
C ARG A 555 -2.40 -5.50 -47.00
N ILE A 556 -2.04 -5.89 -45.78
CA ILE A 556 -2.05 -5.02 -44.58
C ILE A 556 -0.61 -4.58 -44.26
N PRO A 557 -0.34 -3.29 -43.99
CA PRO A 557 1.02 -2.74 -43.95
C PRO A 557 1.92 -3.37 -42.87
N HIS A 558 3.23 -3.14 -43.00
CA HIS A 558 4.33 -3.57 -42.10
C HIS A 558 3.89 -3.78 -40.63
N PRO A 559 4.46 -4.76 -39.88
CA PRO A 559 4.07 -5.08 -38.52
C PRO A 559 4.04 -3.88 -37.56
N ALA A 560 4.92 -2.88 -37.78
CA ALA A 560 4.90 -1.61 -37.06
C ALA A 560 3.57 -0.82 -37.22
N SER A 561 2.98 -0.81 -38.41
CA SER A 561 1.70 -0.16 -38.69
C SER A 561 0.54 -0.86 -37.99
N ARG A 562 0.57 -2.20 -37.87
CA ARG A 562 -0.46 -2.96 -37.13
C ARG A 562 -0.48 -2.58 -35.65
N PHE A 563 0.70 -2.52 -35.02
CA PHE A 563 0.81 -2.08 -33.62
C PHE A 563 0.42 -0.61 -33.44
N LEU A 564 0.68 0.24 -34.43
CA LEU A 564 0.27 1.65 -34.40
C LEU A 564 -1.25 1.81 -34.45
N LEU A 565 -1.92 1.08 -35.36
CA LEU A 565 -3.38 1.07 -35.46
C LEU A 565 -4.01 0.51 -34.18
N LEU A 566 -3.49 -0.60 -33.66
CA LEU A 566 -3.96 -1.18 -32.40
C LEU A 566 -3.74 -0.23 -31.22
N ALA A 567 -2.60 0.47 -31.17
CA ALA A 567 -2.38 1.51 -30.17
C ALA A 567 -3.41 2.63 -30.28
N GLY A 568 -3.81 3.03 -31.49
CA GLY A 568 -4.86 4.03 -31.72
C GLY A 568 -6.22 3.55 -31.21
N ILE A 569 -6.62 2.32 -31.56
CA ILE A 569 -7.88 1.71 -31.11
C ILE A 569 -7.93 1.64 -29.58
N LEU A 570 -6.87 1.10 -28.96
CA LEU A 570 -6.79 0.98 -27.50
C LEU A 570 -6.73 2.34 -26.80
N THR A 571 -6.15 3.36 -27.42
CA THR A 571 -6.18 4.74 -26.90
C THR A 571 -7.60 5.29 -26.92
N GLY A 572 -8.34 5.09 -28.01
CA GLY A 572 -9.75 5.49 -28.11
C GLY A 572 -10.63 4.78 -27.09
N LEU A 573 -10.47 3.45 -26.94
CA LEU A 573 -11.19 2.67 -25.91
C LEU A 573 -10.82 3.10 -24.48
N MET A 574 -9.54 3.40 -24.23
CA MET A 574 -9.10 3.95 -22.94
C MET A 574 -9.80 5.26 -22.61
N MET A 575 -9.88 6.20 -23.57
CA MET A 575 -10.56 7.49 -23.37
C MET A 575 -12.08 7.34 -23.23
N LEU A 576 -12.68 6.39 -23.96
CA LEU A 576 -14.11 6.09 -23.89
C LEU A 576 -14.47 5.39 -22.56
N GLN A 577 -13.55 4.59 -22.01
CA GLN A 577 -13.69 4.00 -20.68
C GLN A 577 -13.56 5.04 -19.56
N LYS A 578 -12.57 5.93 -19.68
CA LYS A 578 -12.37 7.07 -18.78
C LYS A 578 -11.80 8.28 -19.52
N PRO A 579 -12.51 9.43 -19.56
CA PRO A 579 -12.05 10.64 -20.25
C PRO A 579 -10.69 11.16 -19.78
N SER A 580 -10.32 10.94 -18.50
CA SER A 580 -8.99 11.27 -17.98
C SER A 580 -7.83 10.57 -18.71
N GLY A 581 -8.12 9.48 -19.43
CA GLY A 581 -7.19 8.83 -20.36
C GLY A 581 -6.66 9.78 -21.45
N ALA A 582 -7.34 10.89 -21.74
CA ALA A 582 -6.84 11.94 -22.63
C ALA A 582 -5.49 12.51 -22.17
N MET A 583 -5.26 12.62 -20.86
CA MET A 583 -3.97 13.08 -20.33
C MET A 583 -2.85 12.06 -20.57
N LEU A 584 -3.17 10.76 -20.50
CA LEU A 584 -2.23 9.69 -20.88
C LEU A 584 -1.93 9.72 -22.37
N ALA A 585 -2.96 9.88 -23.21
CA ALA A 585 -2.83 10.00 -24.66
C ALA A 585 -1.96 11.21 -25.06
N LEU A 586 -2.13 12.37 -24.41
CA LEU A 586 -1.28 13.53 -24.60
C LEU A 586 0.19 13.19 -24.35
N GLY A 587 0.48 12.55 -23.22
CA GLY A 587 1.82 12.10 -22.86
C GLY A 587 2.43 11.10 -23.85
N MET A 588 1.63 10.13 -24.30
CA MET A 588 2.01 9.16 -25.34
C MET A 588 2.34 9.85 -26.67
N GLY A 589 1.52 10.83 -27.07
CA GLY A 589 1.71 11.62 -28.29
C GLY A 589 2.98 12.48 -28.23
N LEU A 590 3.22 13.16 -27.12
CA LEU A 590 4.45 13.94 -26.89
C LEU A 590 5.70 13.05 -26.94
N TRP A 591 5.64 11.87 -26.30
CA TRP A 591 6.73 10.90 -26.40
C TRP A 591 6.92 10.42 -27.85
N PHE A 592 5.84 10.12 -28.56
CA PHE A 592 5.91 9.61 -29.92
C PHE A 592 6.52 10.65 -30.87
N LEU A 593 6.18 11.93 -30.72
CA LEU A 593 6.81 13.05 -31.42
C LEU A 593 8.30 13.17 -31.04
N ALA A 594 8.65 13.10 -29.76
CA ALA A 594 10.04 13.18 -29.31
C ALA A 594 10.92 12.05 -29.85
N GLN A 595 10.38 10.83 -30.04
CA GLN A 595 11.11 9.74 -30.68
C GLN A 595 11.36 9.97 -32.18
N ARG A 596 10.59 10.86 -32.81
CA ARG A 596 10.71 11.20 -34.24
C ARG A 596 11.58 12.43 -34.49
N CYS A 597 11.76 13.28 -33.47
CA CYS A 597 12.59 14.48 -33.53
C CYS A 597 13.66 14.45 -32.43
N PRO A 598 14.79 13.76 -32.64
CA PRO A 598 15.90 13.78 -31.70
C PRO A 598 16.40 15.21 -31.45
N PRO A 599 16.87 15.57 -30.23
CA PRO A 599 17.30 16.93 -29.90
C PRO A 599 18.41 17.48 -30.81
N ALA A 600 19.29 16.61 -31.33
CA ALA A 600 20.35 16.99 -32.26
C ALA A 600 19.80 17.49 -33.62
N ASP A 601 18.62 17.00 -34.02
CA ASP A 601 18.01 17.31 -35.31
C ASP A 601 17.12 18.56 -35.27
N TRP A 602 16.79 19.12 -34.09
CA TRP A 602 15.82 20.23 -34.02
C TRP A 602 16.26 21.47 -34.81
N ARG A 603 17.56 21.82 -34.72
CA ARG A 603 18.14 22.95 -35.46
C ARG A 603 18.12 22.71 -36.96
N ASP A 604 18.37 21.48 -37.39
CA ASP A 604 18.33 21.08 -38.80
C ASP A 604 16.89 20.95 -39.31
N LEU A 605 15.94 20.59 -38.45
CA LEU A 605 14.51 20.53 -38.78
C LEU A 605 13.94 21.91 -39.09
N VAL A 606 14.30 22.90 -38.26
CA VAL A 606 13.90 24.30 -38.46
C VAL A 606 14.55 24.89 -39.71
N ARG A 607 15.79 24.49 -40.03
CA ARG A 607 16.53 24.98 -41.20
C ARG A 607 16.17 24.30 -42.52
N SER A 608 15.76 23.03 -42.51
CA SER A 608 15.45 22.24 -43.72
C SER A 608 13.95 22.01 -43.87
N TRP A 609 13.21 23.12 -43.95
CA TRP A 609 11.75 23.14 -44.02
C TRP A 609 11.26 22.58 -45.36
N THR A 610 10.95 21.29 -45.40
CA THR A 610 10.28 20.66 -46.56
C THR A 610 8.96 20.01 -46.10
N PRO A 611 7.83 20.26 -46.80
CA PRO A 611 6.53 19.67 -46.46
C PRO A 611 6.58 18.13 -46.36
N GLN A 612 7.37 17.49 -47.21
CA GLN A 612 7.55 16.03 -47.20
C GLN A 612 8.21 15.52 -45.92
N ARG A 613 9.21 16.24 -45.37
CA ARG A 613 9.89 15.85 -44.12
C ARG A 613 8.93 16.00 -42.93
N TRP A 614 8.17 17.10 -42.87
CA TRP A 614 7.12 17.31 -41.85
C TRP A 614 6.02 16.24 -41.92
N TRP A 615 5.54 15.92 -43.12
CA TRP A 615 4.53 14.87 -43.30
C TRP A 615 5.01 13.53 -42.79
N ARG A 616 6.26 13.12 -43.07
CA ARG A 616 6.83 11.85 -42.57
C ARG A 616 6.94 11.80 -41.03
N LEU A 617 7.09 12.95 -40.38
CA LEU A 617 7.15 13.06 -38.92
C LEU A 617 5.76 12.97 -38.31
N ILE A 618 4.83 13.79 -38.80
CA ILE A 618 3.49 13.96 -38.21
C ILE A 618 2.53 12.85 -38.64
N ALA A 619 2.59 12.34 -39.88
CA ALA A 619 1.58 11.44 -40.42
C ALA A 619 1.31 10.21 -39.53
N PRO A 620 2.31 9.52 -38.94
CA PRO A 620 2.02 8.40 -38.04
C PRO A 620 1.35 8.82 -36.73
N VAL A 621 1.68 9.99 -36.19
CA VAL A 621 1.00 10.57 -35.02
C VAL A 621 -0.44 10.94 -35.38
N ALA A 622 -0.65 11.54 -36.55
CA ALA A 622 -1.97 11.86 -37.07
C ALA A 622 -2.82 10.60 -37.29
N ILE A 623 -2.27 9.53 -37.90
CA ILE A 623 -2.97 8.26 -38.08
C ILE A 623 -3.39 7.66 -36.74
N TRP A 624 -2.47 7.59 -35.77
CA TRP A 624 -2.78 7.09 -34.43
C TRP A 624 -3.88 7.92 -33.75
N THR A 625 -3.80 9.25 -33.86
CA THR A 625 -4.79 10.19 -33.30
C THR A 625 -6.15 10.04 -33.98
N LEU A 626 -6.19 9.98 -35.31
CA LEU A 626 -7.43 9.82 -36.08
C LEU A 626 -8.14 8.52 -35.75
N VAL A 627 -7.40 7.42 -35.59
CA VAL A 627 -7.98 6.13 -35.18
C VAL A 627 -8.54 6.22 -33.75
N ALA A 628 -7.80 6.83 -32.82
CA ALA A 628 -8.28 7.02 -31.46
C ALA A 628 -9.56 7.88 -31.40
N LEU A 629 -9.59 8.98 -32.16
CA LEU A 629 -10.75 9.87 -32.25
C LEU A 629 -11.93 9.21 -32.96
N ALA A 630 -11.70 8.38 -33.97
CA ALA A 630 -12.77 7.63 -34.62
C ALA A 630 -13.47 6.67 -33.63
N VAL A 631 -12.69 5.98 -32.79
CA VAL A 631 -13.24 5.11 -31.73
C VAL A 631 -13.98 5.93 -30.64
N LEU A 632 -13.49 7.12 -30.30
CA LEU A 632 -14.12 8.00 -29.31
C LEU A 632 -15.35 8.75 -29.85
N SER A 633 -15.46 8.88 -31.18
CA SER A 633 -16.46 9.74 -31.84
C SER A 633 -17.92 9.47 -31.45
N PRO A 634 -18.39 8.24 -31.19
CA PRO A 634 -19.79 8.01 -30.80
C PRO A 634 -20.17 8.75 -29.51
N TYR A 635 -19.25 8.81 -28.55
CA TYR A 635 -19.45 9.55 -27.29
C TYR A 635 -19.46 11.06 -27.51
N LEU A 636 -18.56 11.57 -28.35
CA LEU A 636 -18.51 13.00 -28.68
C LEU A 636 -19.79 13.46 -29.39
N VAL A 637 -20.24 12.69 -30.38
CA VAL A 637 -21.47 12.98 -31.14
C VAL A 637 -22.69 12.93 -30.22
N ARG A 638 -22.81 11.90 -29.39
CA ARG A 638 -23.88 11.79 -28.38
C ARG A 638 -23.94 13.04 -27.49
N ASN A 639 -22.79 13.44 -26.94
CA ASN A 639 -22.78 14.55 -26.00
C ASN A 639 -23.06 15.91 -26.66
N VAL A 640 -22.60 16.13 -27.89
CA VAL A 640 -22.98 17.34 -28.65
C VAL A 640 -24.48 17.35 -28.88
N TRP A 641 -25.07 16.21 -29.23
CA TRP A 641 -26.50 16.12 -29.52
C TRP A 641 -27.38 16.28 -28.27
N LEU A 642 -27.01 15.65 -27.16
CA LEU A 642 -27.81 15.68 -25.92
C LEU A 642 -27.55 16.91 -25.04
N PHE A 643 -26.29 17.35 -24.94
CA PHE A 643 -25.86 18.35 -23.95
C PHE A 643 -25.22 19.60 -24.58
N GLY A 644 -25.18 19.68 -25.92
CA GLY A 644 -24.60 20.81 -26.65
C GLY A 644 -23.07 20.93 -26.52
N LYS A 645 -22.38 19.96 -25.92
CA LYS A 645 -20.93 19.99 -25.66
C LYS A 645 -20.28 18.65 -26.00
N PRO A 646 -19.10 18.60 -26.64
CA PRO A 646 -18.46 17.33 -27.01
C PRO A 646 -17.95 16.53 -25.80
N VAL A 647 -17.57 17.23 -24.73
CA VAL A 647 -17.16 16.63 -23.46
C VAL A 647 -18.08 17.18 -22.38
N TYR A 648 -18.99 16.35 -21.89
CA TYR A 648 -19.95 16.70 -20.85
C TYR A 648 -19.97 15.61 -19.78
N SER A 649 -19.92 16.05 -18.53
CA SER A 649 -20.17 15.21 -17.36
C SER A 649 -20.60 16.10 -16.20
N THR A 650 -21.64 15.69 -15.47
CA THR A 650 -22.05 16.38 -14.24
C THR A 650 -20.99 16.31 -13.14
N GLU A 651 -20.08 15.33 -13.16
CA GLU A 651 -18.91 15.29 -12.25
C GLU A 651 -18.00 16.52 -12.39
N SER A 652 -18.11 17.28 -13.49
CA SER A 652 -17.37 18.54 -13.62
C SER A 652 -17.84 19.62 -12.65
N TYR A 653 -19.05 19.47 -12.08
CA TYR A 653 -19.63 20.32 -11.04
C TYR A 653 -19.46 19.72 -9.64
N ASP A 654 -18.80 18.58 -9.49
CA ASP A 654 -18.60 17.97 -8.18
C ASP A 654 -17.47 18.72 -7.43
N ALA A 655 -17.80 19.41 -6.34
CA ALA A 655 -16.78 20.12 -5.53
C ALA A 655 -15.72 19.17 -4.95
N TRP A 656 -16.06 17.88 -4.78
CA TRP A 656 -15.12 16.86 -4.30
C TRP A 656 -13.99 16.56 -5.29
N VAL A 657 -14.24 16.71 -6.60
CA VAL A 657 -13.23 16.53 -7.65
C VAL A 657 -12.10 17.53 -7.44
N LEU A 658 -12.42 18.75 -7.02
CA LEU A 658 -11.45 19.78 -6.68
C LEU A 658 -10.80 19.55 -5.31
N GLY A 659 -11.18 18.50 -4.57
CA GLY A 659 -10.72 18.25 -3.22
C GLY A 659 -11.15 19.33 -2.23
N TYR A 660 -12.24 20.04 -2.51
CA TYR A 660 -12.81 21.03 -1.60
C TYR A 660 -13.24 20.34 -0.31
N ARG A 661 -12.78 20.85 0.83
CA ARG A 661 -13.08 20.30 2.16
C ARG A 661 -14.04 21.16 2.98
N GLY A 662 -14.62 22.20 2.40
CA GLY A 662 -15.51 23.05 3.19
C GLY A 662 -14.84 23.70 4.40
N ASN A 663 -15.63 24.26 5.30
CA ASN A 663 -15.16 24.91 6.54
C ASN A 663 -15.59 24.19 7.83
N SER A 664 -16.34 23.10 7.77
CA SER A 664 -16.80 22.32 8.93
C SER A 664 -16.02 21.01 9.16
N GLY A 665 -16.25 20.39 10.33
CA GLY A 665 -15.72 19.07 10.67
C GLY A 665 -16.26 17.92 9.80
N ASP A 666 -17.36 18.14 9.08
CA ASP A 666 -17.96 17.20 8.10
C ASP A 666 -17.74 17.67 6.66
N ALA A 667 -16.49 18.02 6.36
CA ALA A 667 -15.98 18.46 5.06
C ALA A 667 -16.57 17.75 3.82
N TRP A 668 -16.86 16.46 3.96
CA TRP A 668 -17.42 15.61 2.91
C TRP A 668 -18.88 15.92 2.57
N GLU A 669 -19.67 16.43 3.51
CA GLU A 669 -21.08 16.73 3.26
C GLU A 669 -21.25 18.09 2.59
N GLU A 670 -20.34 19.03 2.87
CA GLU A 670 -20.40 20.37 2.30
C GLU A 670 -20.35 20.40 0.76
N ILE A 671 -19.78 19.39 0.11
CA ILE A 671 -19.82 19.29 -1.36
C ILE A 671 -21.25 19.21 -1.90
N TYR A 672 -22.19 18.68 -1.10
CA TYR A 672 -23.60 18.52 -1.47
C TYR A 672 -24.44 19.76 -1.13
N ARG A 673 -23.88 20.78 -0.46
CA ARG A 673 -24.51 22.10 -0.31
C ARG A 673 -24.46 22.90 -1.61
N VAL A 674 -23.63 22.47 -2.55
CA VAL A 674 -23.43 23.15 -3.83
C VAL A 674 -24.42 22.61 -4.83
N PHE A 675 -25.64 23.13 -4.79
CA PHE A 675 -26.67 22.92 -5.80
C PHE A 675 -26.99 24.24 -6.50
N THR A 676 -27.83 24.15 -7.52
CA THR A 676 -28.09 25.25 -8.45
C THR A 676 -28.63 26.52 -7.76
N PRO A 677 -28.33 27.74 -8.26
CA PRO A 677 -28.87 28.98 -7.71
C PRO A 677 -30.41 29.02 -7.64
N GLU A 678 -31.11 28.32 -8.53
CA GLU A 678 -32.58 28.25 -8.51
C GLU A 678 -33.15 27.63 -7.22
N LEU A 679 -32.35 26.84 -6.49
CA LEU A 679 -32.70 26.27 -5.19
C LEU A 679 -32.13 27.06 -4.01
N GLY A 680 -31.59 28.26 -4.25
CA GLY A 680 -30.92 29.09 -3.24
C GLY A 680 -29.47 28.71 -2.97
N GLY A 681 -28.85 27.88 -3.83
CA GLY A 681 -27.46 27.47 -3.70
C GLY A 681 -26.46 28.56 -4.12
N ALA A 682 -25.21 28.43 -3.65
CA ALA A 682 -24.12 29.39 -3.92
C ALA A 682 -23.58 29.37 -5.38
N GLY A 683 -24.18 28.55 -6.26
CA GLY A 683 -23.74 28.31 -7.64
C GLY A 683 -22.80 27.12 -7.77
N LEU A 684 -22.77 26.50 -8.96
CA LEU A 684 -22.00 25.29 -9.23
C LEU A 684 -20.49 25.56 -9.27
N PRO A 685 -19.66 24.59 -8.84
CA PRO A 685 -18.21 24.70 -8.96
C PRO A 685 -17.81 24.82 -10.42
N ASP A 686 -16.90 25.75 -10.69
CA ASP A 686 -16.23 25.84 -11.98
C ASP A 686 -14.70 25.70 -11.80
N ARG A 687 -13.97 25.57 -12.91
CA ARG A 687 -12.51 25.34 -12.88
C ARG A 687 -11.73 26.45 -12.17
N SER A 688 -12.29 27.65 -12.06
CA SER A 688 -11.66 28.79 -11.40
C SER A 688 -11.88 28.80 -9.89
N TRP A 689 -12.77 27.96 -9.33
CA TRP A 689 -12.99 27.89 -7.88
C TRP A 689 -11.71 27.63 -7.08
N ILE A 690 -10.83 26.75 -7.56
CA ILE A 690 -9.53 26.50 -6.89
C ILE A 690 -8.72 27.79 -6.75
N LEU A 691 -8.79 28.69 -7.74
CA LEU A 691 -8.07 29.97 -7.73
C LEU A 691 -8.74 31.00 -6.82
N ARG A 692 -10.04 30.83 -6.52
CA ARG A 692 -10.81 31.71 -5.64
C ARG A 692 -10.59 31.42 -4.15
N TRP A 693 -10.02 30.26 -3.79
CA TRP A 693 -9.77 29.86 -2.40
C TRP A 693 -8.60 30.61 -1.73
N GLY A 694 -7.82 31.37 -2.49
CA GLY A 694 -6.59 32.01 -2.02
C GLY A 694 -5.38 31.07 -2.08
N PHE A 695 -4.19 31.68 -2.13
CA PHE A 695 -2.93 30.95 -2.37
C PHE A 695 -2.67 29.88 -1.30
N ASP A 696 -2.93 30.18 -0.03
CA ASP A 696 -2.67 29.26 1.09
C ASP A 696 -3.48 27.97 0.98
N LYS A 697 -4.78 28.07 0.67
CA LYS A 697 -5.66 26.89 0.53
C LYS A 697 -5.35 26.09 -0.72
N THR A 698 -5.01 26.75 -1.83
CA THR A 698 -4.54 26.07 -3.04
C THR A 698 -3.21 25.35 -2.80
N GLN A 699 -2.28 25.96 -2.06
CA GLN A 699 -1.01 25.35 -1.67
C GLN A 699 -1.22 24.16 -0.73
N GLU A 700 -2.05 24.31 0.30
CA GLU A 700 -2.41 23.23 1.24
C GLU A 700 -3.02 22.03 0.49
N LYS A 701 -3.93 22.27 -0.47
CA LYS A 701 -4.44 21.21 -1.35
C LYS A 701 -3.27 20.52 -2.06
N PHE A 702 -2.43 21.27 -2.76
CA PHE A 702 -1.34 20.72 -3.56
C PHE A 702 -0.37 19.88 -2.71
N GLU A 703 0.05 20.39 -1.55
CA GLU A 703 0.90 19.66 -0.61
C GLU A 703 0.27 18.35 -0.16
N ASN A 704 -1.01 18.37 0.23
CA ASN A 704 -1.75 17.16 0.60
C ASN A 704 -1.83 16.14 -0.55
N GLN A 705 -2.01 16.60 -1.80
CA GLN A 705 -2.01 15.71 -2.96
C GLN A 705 -0.62 15.10 -3.21
N VAL A 706 0.45 15.87 -3.05
CA VAL A 706 1.83 15.38 -3.19
C VAL A 706 2.15 14.34 -2.11
N VAL A 707 1.75 14.59 -0.87
CA VAL A 707 1.89 13.64 0.25
C VAL A 707 1.12 12.34 -0.04
N ALA A 708 -0.12 12.43 -0.53
CA ALA A 708 -0.91 11.26 -0.89
C ALA A 708 -0.25 10.45 -2.02
N LEU A 709 0.16 11.10 -3.11
CA LEU A 709 0.87 10.46 -4.22
C LEU A 709 2.17 9.75 -3.76
N ARG A 710 2.94 10.42 -2.90
CA ARG A 710 4.14 9.86 -2.28
C ARG A 710 3.82 8.60 -1.49
N ASP A 711 2.78 8.65 -0.65
CA ASP A 711 2.38 7.54 0.20
C ASP A 711 1.86 6.34 -0.62
N TYR A 712 1.24 6.59 -1.79
CA TYR A 712 0.82 5.54 -2.73
C TYR A 712 1.98 4.86 -3.47
N LEU A 713 3.02 5.60 -3.87
CA LEU A 713 4.02 5.10 -4.82
C LEU A 713 5.39 4.78 -4.21
N LEU A 714 5.81 5.46 -3.14
CA LEU A 714 7.14 5.30 -2.58
C LEU A 714 7.15 4.26 -1.46
N PRO A 715 8.24 3.49 -1.30
CA PRO A 715 8.36 2.56 -0.20
C PRO A 715 8.46 3.29 1.15
N VAL A 716 8.07 2.59 2.23
CA VAL A 716 8.24 3.08 3.61
C VAL A 716 9.66 2.82 4.09
N TRP A 717 10.21 3.78 4.84
CA TRP A 717 11.51 3.67 5.49
C TRP A 717 11.46 4.23 6.92
N HIS A 718 11.44 3.33 7.89
CA HIS A 718 11.49 3.68 9.32
C HIS A 718 12.88 4.16 9.74
N GLY A 719 12.95 5.29 10.44
CA GLY A 719 14.20 5.81 11.01
C GLY A 719 15.03 6.73 10.11
N LEU A 720 14.47 7.23 9.00
CA LEU A 720 15.10 8.32 8.25
C LEU A 720 15.13 9.61 9.08
N PRO A 721 16.21 10.41 9.01
CA PRO A 721 16.22 11.76 9.57
C PRO A 721 15.05 12.59 9.03
N PRO A 722 14.46 13.52 9.81
CA PRO A 722 13.30 14.31 9.37
C PRO A 722 13.47 14.98 8.00
N ALA A 723 14.69 15.45 7.68
CA ALA A 723 15.01 16.06 6.40
C ALA A 723 14.88 15.10 5.18
N LEU A 724 15.01 13.79 5.40
CA LEU A 724 14.90 12.75 4.36
C LEU A 724 13.58 11.96 4.45
N ALA A 725 12.87 12.01 5.59
CA ALA A 725 11.60 11.32 5.77
C ALA A 725 10.55 11.73 4.71
N GLY A 726 10.64 12.95 4.19
CA GLY A 726 9.81 13.43 3.08
C GLY A 726 9.98 12.67 1.76
N LEU A 727 11.05 11.88 1.59
CA LEU A 727 11.35 11.11 0.38
C LEU A 727 10.79 9.68 0.40
N SER A 728 10.20 9.24 1.50
CA SER A 728 9.58 7.91 1.66
C SER A 728 8.10 8.03 1.98
N SER A 729 7.33 6.96 1.76
CA SER A 729 5.96 6.90 2.26
C SER A 729 5.95 6.91 3.79
N ALA A 730 4.98 7.62 4.37
CA ALA A 730 4.74 7.62 5.81
C ALA A 730 3.73 6.53 6.24
N HIS A 731 3.05 5.90 5.29
CA HIS A 731 1.91 5.01 5.55
C HIS A 731 2.01 3.70 4.75
N GLU A 732 2.39 2.60 5.42
CA GLU A 732 2.55 1.30 4.76
C GLU A 732 1.26 0.80 4.08
N ARG A 733 0.11 0.99 4.72
CA ARG A 733 -1.19 0.54 4.19
C ARG A 733 -1.73 1.39 3.05
N ARG A 734 -1.21 2.60 2.84
CA ARG A 734 -1.62 3.43 1.69
C ARG A 734 -0.88 3.06 0.42
N ASN A 735 0.21 2.29 0.48
CA ASN A 735 0.96 1.96 -0.72
C ASN A 735 0.15 1.02 -1.63
N ILE A 736 0.14 1.29 -2.95
CA ILE A 736 -0.57 0.46 -3.93
C ILE A 736 0.14 -0.87 -4.22
N ALA A 737 1.42 -0.96 -3.83
CA ALA A 737 2.20 -2.18 -3.78
C ALA A 737 2.48 -2.56 -2.31
N SER A 738 2.77 -3.83 -2.04
CA SER A 738 3.27 -4.23 -0.73
C SER A 738 4.58 -3.52 -0.41
N PRO A 739 4.97 -3.33 0.87
CA PRO A 739 6.21 -2.65 1.23
C PRO A 739 7.45 -3.22 0.52
N ILE A 740 7.58 -4.55 0.47
CA ILE A 740 8.65 -5.24 -0.28
C ILE A 740 8.48 -5.03 -1.79
N GLY A 741 7.24 -5.10 -2.30
CA GLY A 741 6.94 -4.86 -3.71
C GLY A 741 7.33 -3.45 -4.18
N ALA A 742 7.08 -2.42 -3.36
CA ALA A 742 7.46 -1.04 -3.65
C ALA A 742 8.98 -0.87 -3.70
N TRP A 743 9.71 -1.46 -2.74
CA TRP A 743 11.18 -1.48 -2.77
C TRP A 743 11.73 -2.19 -4.01
N LEU A 744 11.18 -3.36 -4.37
CA LEU A 744 11.56 -4.08 -5.58
C LEU A 744 11.27 -3.26 -6.84
N ALA A 745 10.11 -2.60 -6.92
CA ALA A 745 9.76 -1.76 -8.06
C ALA A 745 10.71 -0.56 -8.19
N LEU A 746 11.11 0.07 -7.08
CA LEU A 746 12.10 1.15 -7.07
C LEU A 746 13.49 0.68 -7.54
N ILE A 747 13.96 -0.45 -7.03
CA ILE A 747 15.22 -1.08 -7.50
C ILE A 747 15.12 -1.41 -9.00
N GLY A 748 13.96 -1.93 -9.41
CA GLY A 748 13.65 -2.24 -10.80
C GLY A 748 13.69 -1.02 -11.71
N LEU A 749 13.12 0.10 -11.26
CA LEU A 749 13.15 1.39 -11.94
C LEU A 749 14.58 1.88 -12.12
N VAL A 750 15.39 1.84 -11.06
CA VAL A 750 16.81 2.23 -11.10
C VAL A 750 17.59 1.34 -12.07
N GLY A 751 17.36 0.03 -12.05
CA GLY A 751 17.96 -0.90 -13.00
C GLY A 751 17.53 -0.66 -14.46
N ALA A 752 16.26 -0.34 -14.67
CA ALA A 752 15.70 -0.03 -15.98
C ALA A 752 16.27 1.27 -16.58
N LEU A 753 16.73 2.24 -15.78
CA LEU A 753 17.45 3.44 -16.28
C LEU A 753 18.71 3.09 -17.08
N ARG A 754 19.29 1.91 -16.84
CA ARG A 754 20.48 1.45 -17.55
C ARG A 754 20.14 0.77 -18.88
N PHE A 755 19.12 -0.08 -18.92
CA PHE A 755 18.88 -0.98 -20.06
C PHE A 755 17.55 -0.78 -20.79
N ARG A 756 16.64 0.03 -20.24
CA ARG A 756 15.27 0.23 -20.73
C ARG A 756 14.86 1.71 -20.76
N ARG A 757 15.82 2.62 -20.98
CA ARG A 757 15.60 4.09 -21.03
C ARG A 757 14.42 4.51 -21.89
N ARG A 758 14.25 3.89 -23.06
CA ARG A 758 13.15 4.20 -23.97
C ARG A 758 11.79 3.87 -23.38
N LEU A 759 11.64 2.70 -22.74
CA LEU A 759 10.42 2.34 -22.03
C LEU A 759 10.15 3.31 -20.89
N LEU A 760 11.17 3.62 -20.07
CA LEU A 760 11.01 4.56 -18.96
C LEU A 760 10.63 5.97 -19.44
N SER A 761 11.22 6.46 -20.54
CA SER A 761 10.83 7.75 -21.11
C SER A 761 9.38 7.75 -21.62
N LEU A 762 8.87 6.62 -22.12
CA LEU A 762 7.47 6.48 -22.52
C LEU A 762 6.56 6.51 -21.30
N LEU A 763 6.86 5.70 -20.27
CA LEU A 763 6.07 5.67 -19.05
C LEU A 763 6.06 7.04 -18.37
N LEU A 764 7.22 7.67 -18.23
CA LEU A 764 7.36 9.01 -17.66
C LEU A 764 6.49 10.02 -18.42
N LEU A 765 6.69 10.17 -19.74
CA LEU A 765 5.91 11.14 -20.51
C LEU A 765 4.42 10.79 -20.57
N THR A 766 4.03 9.51 -20.55
CA THR A 766 2.63 9.08 -20.52
C THR A 766 1.94 9.50 -19.23
N TYR A 767 2.55 9.21 -18.09
CA TYR A 767 1.91 9.42 -16.79
C TYR A 767 2.11 10.82 -16.22
N THR A 768 3.14 11.59 -16.64
CA THR A 768 3.38 12.94 -16.11
C THR A 768 2.21 13.91 -16.31
N PRO A 769 1.61 14.07 -17.51
CA PRO A 769 0.46 14.96 -17.67
C PRO A 769 -0.73 14.54 -16.81
N TYR A 770 -0.97 13.23 -16.68
CA TYR A 770 -2.00 12.70 -15.79
C TYR A 770 -1.71 13.02 -14.33
N VAL A 771 -0.49 12.81 -13.85
CA VAL A 771 -0.07 13.16 -12.48
C VAL A 771 -0.24 14.66 -12.23
N ILE A 772 0.18 15.53 -13.16
CA ILE A 772 0.02 16.98 -13.01
C ILE A 772 -1.46 17.35 -12.94
N PHE A 773 -2.30 16.79 -13.82
CA PHE A 773 -3.75 16.98 -13.79
C PHE A 773 -4.34 16.53 -12.45
N MET A 774 -3.92 15.36 -11.96
CA MET A 774 -4.39 14.82 -10.68
C MET A 774 -3.96 15.69 -9.49
N LEU A 775 -2.73 16.20 -9.45
CA LEU A 775 -2.25 17.03 -8.34
C LEU A 775 -2.91 18.43 -8.34
N THR A 776 -3.07 19.03 -9.52
CA THR A 776 -3.51 20.42 -9.65
C THR A 776 -5.02 20.56 -9.69
N TYR A 777 -5.71 19.72 -10.44
CA TYR A 777 -7.14 19.83 -10.69
C TYR A 777 -7.94 18.80 -9.89
N TRP A 778 -7.66 17.51 -10.09
CA TRP A 778 -8.42 16.43 -9.46
C TRP A 778 -8.00 16.20 -7.99
N ARG A 779 -8.69 15.28 -7.31
CA ARG A 779 -8.31 14.78 -5.98
C ARG A 779 -7.49 13.49 -6.11
N THR A 780 -6.26 13.48 -5.60
CA THR A 780 -5.35 12.31 -5.69
C THR A 780 -5.46 11.28 -4.58
N ASN A 781 -6.16 11.61 -3.49
CA ASN A 781 -6.28 10.77 -2.29
C ASN A 781 -7.30 9.62 -2.46
N GLU A 782 -7.20 8.89 -3.57
CA GLU A 782 -7.82 7.58 -3.78
C GLU A 782 -6.84 6.65 -4.51
N GLU A 783 -6.56 5.50 -3.90
CA GLU A 783 -5.68 4.44 -4.44
C GLU A 783 -6.08 3.96 -5.85
N ARG A 784 -7.38 3.92 -6.16
CA ARG A 784 -7.90 3.45 -7.46
C ARG A 784 -7.44 4.30 -8.63
N TYR A 785 -7.05 5.56 -8.42
CA TYR A 785 -6.55 6.41 -9.50
C TYR A 785 -5.14 6.07 -9.96
N TRP A 786 -4.44 5.19 -9.23
CA TRP A 786 -3.04 4.84 -9.48
C TRP A 786 -2.87 3.38 -9.91
N VAL A 787 -3.95 2.60 -10.00
CA VAL A 787 -3.95 1.15 -10.30
C VAL A 787 -3.36 0.81 -11.67
N MET A 788 -3.43 1.72 -12.65
CA MET A 788 -2.79 1.55 -13.96
C MET A 788 -1.26 1.53 -13.91
N LEU A 789 -0.65 1.97 -12.80
CA LEU A 789 0.79 1.88 -12.58
C LEU A 789 1.21 0.51 -12.03
N ILE A 790 0.31 -0.21 -11.34
CA ILE A 790 0.63 -1.47 -10.65
C ILE A 790 1.21 -2.52 -11.62
N PRO A 791 0.67 -2.76 -12.83
CA PRO A 791 1.28 -3.72 -13.76
C PRO A 791 2.74 -3.37 -14.12
N TRP A 792 3.05 -2.08 -14.27
CA TRP A 792 4.42 -1.63 -14.55
C TRP A 792 5.33 -1.78 -13.34
N LEU A 793 4.84 -1.44 -12.14
CA LEU A 793 5.57 -1.65 -10.89
C LEU A 793 5.83 -3.14 -10.64
N ALA A 794 4.85 -4.01 -10.92
CA ALA A 794 4.98 -5.46 -10.82
C ALA A 794 6.03 -6.00 -11.79
N LEU A 795 6.07 -5.50 -13.03
CA LEU A 795 7.09 -5.87 -14.02
C LEU A 795 8.51 -5.45 -13.57
N LEU A 796 8.66 -4.22 -13.08
CA LEU A 796 9.94 -3.72 -12.57
C LEU A 796 10.39 -4.50 -11.33
N GLY A 797 9.46 -4.78 -10.40
CA GLY A 797 9.74 -5.52 -9.18
C GLY A 797 10.07 -6.99 -9.45
N ALA A 798 9.34 -7.65 -10.36
CA ALA A 798 9.63 -9.01 -10.80
C ALA A 798 11.01 -9.10 -11.49
N TRP A 799 11.38 -8.11 -12.31
CA TRP A 799 12.72 -8.05 -12.88
C TRP A 799 13.79 -7.90 -11.80
N ALA A 800 13.61 -6.98 -10.85
CA ALA A 800 14.57 -6.77 -9.76
C ALA A 800 14.78 -8.05 -8.94
N LEU A 801 13.70 -8.78 -8.66
CA LEU A 801 13.72 -10.05 -7.97
C LEU A 801 14.56 -11.11 -8.69
N TRP A 802 14.29 -11.33 -9.99
CA TRP A 802 15.01 -12.33 -10.78
C TRP A 802 16.45 -11.91 -11.11
N ALA A 803 16.71 -10.60 -11.24
CA ALA A 803 18.05 -10.07 -11.38
C ALA A 803 18.86 -10.25 -10.08
N GLY A 804 18.24 -10.05 -8.91
CA GLY A 804 18.83 -10.35 -7.60
C GLY A 804 19.14 -11.84 -7.44
N TYR A 805 18.21 -12.72 -7.83
CA TYR A 805 18.46 -14.17 -7.90
C TYR A 805 19.67 -14.49 -8.79
N ALA A 806 19.72 -13.95 -10.02
CA ALA A 806 20.81 -14.23 -10.94
C ALA A 806 22.16 -13.72 -10.41
N ALA A 807 22.16 -12.55 -9.75
CA ALA A 807 23.36 -12.00 -9.12
C ALA A 807 23.86 -12.87 -7.95
N LEU A 808 22.96 -13.36 -7.09
CA LEU A 808 23.30 -14.31 -6.01
C LEU A 808 23.77 -15.65 -6.56
N ALA A 809 23.08 -16.21 -7.55
CA ALA A 809 23.45 -17.47 -8.19
C ALA A 809 24.79 -17.37 -8.93
N ALA A 810 25.21 -16.18 -9.37
CA ALA A 810 26.54 -15.99 -9.95
C ALA A 810 27.67 -16.04 -8.90
N CYS A 811 27.36 -15.88 -7.60
CA CYS A 811 28.35 -15.97 -6.54
C CYS A 811 28.75 -17.43 -6.28
N GLY A 812 30.06 -17.68 -6.14
CA GLY A 812 30.60 -18.96 -5.66
C GLY A 812 30.18 -20.19 -6.48
N ASP A 813 30.24 -20.12 -7.81
CA ASP A 813 29.91 -21.21 -8.75
C ASP A 813 28.50 -21.78 -8.54
N ARG A 814 27.48 -20.91 -8.40
CA ARG A 814 26.07 -21.29 -8.18
C ARG A 814 25.75 -21.93 -6.84
N ARG A 815 26.69 -21.99 -5.90
CA ARG A 815 26.43 -22.51 -4.54
C ARG A 815 25.34 -21.74 -3.80
N TRP A 816 25.12 -20.47 -4.14
CA TRP A 816 24.09 -19.63 -3.54
C TRP A 816 22.76 -19.66 -4.30
N ALA A 817 22.64 -20.40 -5.41
CA ALA A 817 21.40 -20.52 -6.16
C ALA A 817 20.22 -21.07 -5.34
N PRO A 818 20.39 -22.07 -4.44
CA PRO A 818 19.30 -22.55 -3.58
C PRO A 818 18.80 -21.46 -2.62
N LEU A 819 19.72 -20.73 -1.98
CA LEU A 819 19.36 -19.61 -1.10
C LEU A 819 18.64 -18.51 -1.88
N GLY A 820 19.14 -18.17 -3.07
CA GLY A 820 18.50 -17.22 -3.97
C GLY A 820 17.07 -17.65 -4.34
N LEU A 821 16.83 -18.94 -4.58
CA LEU A 821 15.49 -19.44 -4.91
C LEU A 821 14.54 -19.41 -3.71
N VAL A 822 15.02 -19.79 -2.52
CA VAL A 822 14.26 -19.64 -1.26
C VAL A 822 13.86 -18.18 -1.06
N LEU A 823 14.77 -17.25 -1.32
CA LEU A 823 14.48 -15.81 -1.27
C LEU A 823 13.39 -15.38 -2.24
N VAL A 824 13.45 -15.85 -3.48
CA VAL A 824 12.39 -15.59 -4.46
C VAL A 824 11.05 -16.10 -3.93
N ALA A 825 11.00 -17.32 -3.38
CA ALA A 825 9.77 -17.90 -2.85
C ALA A 825 9.22 -17.12 -1.65
N VAL A 826 10.09 -16.74 -0.69
CA VAL A 826 9.69 -15.95 0.49
C VAL A 826 9.18 -14.58 0.06
N ILE A 827 9.92 -13.87 -0.81
CA ILE A 827 9.53 -12.54 -1.28
C ILE A 827 8.22 -12.59 -2.06
N VAL A 828 8.05 -13.57 -2.96
CA VAL A 828 6.77 -13.77 -3.67
C VAL A 828 5.65 -14.05 -2.66
N GLY A 829 5.90 -14.92 -1.68
CA GLY A 829 4.96 -15.22 -0.60
C GLY A 829 4.56 -13.99 0.21
N SER A 830 5.50 -13.12 0.56
CA SER A 830 5.24 -11.87 1.29
C SER A 830 4.46 -10.86 0.45
N VAL A 831 4.80 -10.68 -0.83
CA VAL A 831 4.10 -9.77 -1.74
C VAL A 831 2.65 -10.21 -1.97
N VAL A 832 2.44 -11.51 -2.21
CA VAL A 832 1.10 -12.10 -2.38
C VAL A 832 0.33 -12.12 -1.05
N GLY A 833 1.01 -12.38 0.06
CA GLY A 833 0.42 -12.46 1.40
C GLY A 833 -0.09 -11.12 1.93
N PHE A 834 0.51 -10.01 1.50
CA PHE A 834 0.16 -8.65 1.94
C PHE A 834 -1.31 -8.32 1.75
N SER A 835 -1.92 -8.73 0.62
CA SER A 835 -3.32 -8.43 0.30
C SER A 835 -4.35 -9.23 1.10
N ARG A 836 -3.95 -10.30 1.81
CA ARG A 836 -4.88 -11.26 2.42
C ARG A 836 -5.77 -10.64 3.50
N PRO A 837 -5.28 -9.81 4.44
CA PRO A 837 -6.12 -9.24 5.48
C PRO A 837 -7.22 -8.33 4.91
N ASP A 838 -6.90 -7.51 3.91
CA ASP A 838 -7.87 -6.60 3.29
C ASP A 838 -8.94 -7.36 2.50
N ILE A 839 -8.54 -8.41 1.76
CA ILE A 839 -9.47 -9.30 1.05
C ILE A 839 -10.37 -10.04 2.05
N ALA A 840 -9.80 -10.61 3.12
CA ALA A 840 -10.56 -11.31 4.15
C ALA A 840 -11.55 -10.37 4.85
N GLN A 841 -11.14 -9.15 5.17
CA GLN A 841 -12.03 -8.12 5.73
C GLN A 841 -13.19 -7.81 4.79
N LYS A 842 -12.90 -7.67 3.48
CA LYS A 842 -13.92 -7.40 2.47
C LYS A 842 -14.95 -8.51 2.34
N ILE A 843 -14.52 -9.76 2.31
CA ILE A 843 -15.43 -10.91 2.14
C ILE A 843 -16.26 -11.16 3.39
N THR A 844 -15.66 -11.01 4.59
CA THR A 844 -16.33 -11.40 5.85
C THR A 844 -17.19 -10.29 6.44
N ARG A 845 -16.72 -9.03 6.41
CA ARG A 845 -17.42 -7.93 7.10
C ARG A 845 -18.36 -7.16 6.20
N GLU A 846 -18.02 -6.96 4.93
CA GLU A 846 -18.82 -6.07 4.08
C GLU A 846 -20.24 -6.57 3.83
N PRO A 847 -20.50 -7.86 3.53
CA PRO A 847 -21.88 -8.34 3.39
C PRO A 847 -22.77 -8.04 4.60
N GLN A 848 -22.21 -8.10 5.82
CA GLN A 848 -22.94 -7.79 7.05
C GLN A 848 -23.36 -6.30 7.13
N ILE A 849 -22.56 -5.41 6.54
CA ILE A 849 -22.85 -3.97 6.50
C ILE A 849 -23.96 -3.66 5.49
N TRP A 850 -24.04 -4.42 4.40
CA TRP A 850 -25.04 -4.25 3.34
C TRP A 850 -26.40 -4.88 3.67
N GLN A 851 -26.41 -5.93 4.48
CA GLN A 851 -27.62 -6.70 4.77
C GLN A 851 -28.83 -5.86 5.22
N PRO A 852 -28.68 -4.85 6.12
CA PRO A 852 -29.82 -4.03 6.53
C PRO A 852 -30.46 -3.26 5.36
N ASP A 853 -29.63 -2.72 4.47
CA ASP A 853 -30.10 -1.93 3.32
C ASP A 853 -30.76 -2.83 2.27
N LEU A 854 -30.16 -3.99 1.98
CA LEU A 854 -30.75 -4.97 1.07
C LEU A 854 -32.11 -5.48 1.56
N THR A 855 -32.27 -5.66 2.88
CA THR A 855 -33.56 -6.06 3.47
C THR A 855 -34.60 -4.95 3.34
N ALA A 856 -34.20 -3.69 3.51
CA ALA A 856 -35.08 -2.54 3.31
C ALA A 856 -35.50 -2.39 1.84
N TYR A 857 -34.58 -2.61 0.89
CA TYR A 857 -34.89 -2.57 -0.54
C TYR A 857 -35.84 -3.67 -0.98
N ALA A 858 -35.64 -4.91 -0.51
CA ALA A 858 -36.57 -6.00 -0.76
C ALA A 858 -37.98 -5.66 -0.24
N TRP A 859 -38.06 -5.06 0.95
CA TRP A 859 -39.33 -4.59 1.49
C TRP A 859 -39.99 -3.53 0.60
N LEU A 860 -39.23 -2.54 0.10
CA LEU A 860 -39.76 -1.52 -0.83
C LEU A 860 -40.29 -2.12 -2.12
N GLU A 861 -39.55 -3.05 -2.72
CA GLU A 861 -39.96 -3.72 -3.95
C GLU A 861 -41.30 -4.45 -3.78
N GLU A 862 -41.49 -5.13 -2.63
CA GLU A 862 -42.70 -5.87 -2.29
C GLU A 862 -43.91 -4.97 -1.92
N HIS A 863 -43.66 -3.80 -1.32
CA HIS A 863 -44.71 -2.99 -0.68
C HIS A 863 -45.01 -1.65 -1.38
N THR A 864 -44.32 -1.32 -2.48
CA THR A 864 -44.54 -0.07 -3.23
C THR A 864 -44.83 -0.35 -4.71
N PRO A 865 -45.67 0.45 -5.38
CA PRO A 865 -45.90 0.29 -6.82
C PRO A 865 -44.66 0.70 -7.64
N PRO A 866 -44.47 0.18 -8.88
CA PRO A 866 -43.29 0.45 -9.72
C PRO A 866 -42.95 1.90 -9.99
N ASP A 867 -43.95 2.78 -9.98
CA ASP A 867 -43.84 4.22 -10.23
C ASP A 867 -43.66 5.05 -8.96
N ALA A 868 -43.68 4.44 -7.76
CA ALA A 868 -43.44 5.16 -6.51
C ALA A 868 -42.04 5.78 -6.51
N VAL A 869 -41.98 7.11 -6.34
CA VAL A 869 -40.72 7.84 -6.26
C VAL A 869 -40.22 7.81 -4.82
N ILE A 870 -38.97 7.39 -4.65
CA ILE A 870 -38.34 7.21 -3.34
C ILE A 870 -37.23 8.23 -3.14
N MET A 871 -37.29 8.99 -2.05
CA MET A 871 -36.21 9.89 -1.64
C MET A 871 -35.17 9.13 -0.79
N THR A 872 -33.90 9.26 -1.12
CA THR A 872 -32.80 8.47 -0.52
C THR A 872 -31.47 9.19 -0.63
N ARG A 873 -30.49 8.89 0.23
CA ARG A 873 -29.13 9.42 0.05
C ARG A 873 -28.42 8.84 -1.18
N ILE A 874 -28.81 7.64 -1.60
CA ILE A 874 -28.06 6.77 -2.52
C ILE A 874 -28.94 6.22 -3.65
N PRO A 875 -29.53 7.10 -4.49
CA PRO A 875 -30.60 6.75 -5.41
C PRO A 875 -30.21 5.74 -6.51
N TRP A 876 -28.96 5.71 -6.95
CA TRP A 876 -28.43 4.70 -7.88
C TRP A 876 -28.56 3.28 -7.32
N GLN A 877 -28.24 3.10 -6.03
CA GLN A 877 -28.22 1.79 -5.37
C GLN A 877 -29.65 1.34 -5.09
N LEU A 878 -30.50 2.27 -4.62
CA LEU A 878 -31.92 2.01 -4.43
C LEU A 878 -32.56 1.61 -5.76
N ASN A 879 -32.38 2.39 -6.83
CA ASN A 879 -32.96 2.08 -8.14
C ASN A 879 -32.46 0.75 -8.72
N TRP A 880 -31.20 0.39 -8.51
CA TRP A 880 -30.70 -0.91 -8.93
C TRP A 880 -31.50 -2.04 -8.27
N HIS A 881 -31.66 -2.00 -6.95
CA HIS A 881 -32.27 -3.09 -6.19
C HIS A 881 -33.80 -3.11 -6.19
N THR A 882 -34.48 -1.97 -6.35
CA THR A 882 -35.95 -1.89 -6.27
C THR A 882 -36.63 -1.61 -7.60
N GLU A 883 -35.86 -1.21 -8.60
CA GLU A 883 -36.33 -0.68 -9.89
C GLU A 883 -37.26 0.55 -9.77
N ARG A 884 -37.35 1.16 -8.59
CA ARG A 884 -38.19 2.34 -8.35
C ARG A 884 -37.45 3.63 -8.74
N PRO A 885 -38.14 4.63 -9.28
CA PRO A 885 -37.56 5.95 -9.46
C PRO A 885 -37.06 6.52 -8.14
N ALA A 886 -35.92 7.22 -8.16
CA ALA A 886 -35.29 7.68 -6.93
C ALA A 886 -34.79 9.14 -7.02
N VAL A 887 -34.88 9.85 -5.90
CA VAL A 887 -34.42 11.24 -5.78
C VAL A 887 -33.47 11.36 -4.61
N MET A 888 -32.35 12.02 -4.82
CA MET A 888 -31.35 12.20 -3.78
C MET A 888 -31.86 13.13 -2.67
N ILE A 889 -31.58 12.82 -1.40
CA ILE A 889 -31.82 13.75 -0.30
C ILE A 889 -30.93 14.99 -0.49
N PRO A 890 -31.49 16.22 -0.58
CA PRO A 890 -30.69 17.45 -0.67
C PRO A 890 -29.93 17.66 0.65
N ASN A 891 -28.65 18.07 0.58
CA ASN A 891 -27.94 18.45 1.81
C ASN A 891 -28.32 19.87 2.23
N THR A 892 -29.48 20.00 2.88
CA THR A 892 -30.03 21.26 3.39
C THR A 892 -30.50 21.11 4.83
N GLY A 893 -30.43 22.19 5.60
CA GLY A 893 -31.05 22.28 6.93
C GLY A 893 -32.48 22.80 6.87
N ASP A 894 -32.95 23.20 5.68
CA ASP A 894 -34.29 23.72 5.44
C ASP A 894 -35.27 22.58 5.12
N ARG A 895 -36.20 22.36 6.05
CA ARG A 895 -37.26 21.36 5.93
C ARG A 895 -38.22 21.67 4.79
N GLU A 896 -38.53 22.95 4.55
CA GLU A 896 -39.47 23.35 3.51
C GLU A 896 -38.88 23.04 2.13
N LEU A 897 -37.60 23.33 1.93
CA LEU A 897 -36.88 22.97 0.69
C LEU A 897 -36.86 21.45 0.46
N LEU A 898 -36.61 20.66 1.50
CA LEU A 898 -36.65 19.19 1.41
C LEU A 898 -38.03 18.69 0.97
N LEU A 899 -39.11 19.21 1.57
CA LEU A 899 -40.48 18.82 1.25
C LEU A 899 -40.94 19.37 -0.11
N HIS A 900 -40.48 20.56 -0.50
CA HIS A 900 -40.74 21.12 -1.81
C HIS A 900 -40.15 20.25 -2.91
N LEU A 901 -38.90 19.78 -2.76
CA LEU A 901 -38.27 18.86 -3.69
C LEU A 901 -38.97 17.50 -3.70
N ALA A 902 -39.40 17.00 -2.53
CA ALA A 902 -40.20 15.80 -2.46
C ALA A 902 -41.51 15.94 -3.27
N GLN A 903 -42.21 17.06 -3.13
CA GLN A 903 -43.44 17.34 -3.88
C GLN A 903 -43.18 17.51 -5.38
N HIS A 904 -42.13 18.26 -5.75
CA HIS A 904 -41.76 18.50 -7.15
C HIS A 904 -41.54 17.18 -7.92
N TYR A 905 -40.89 16.21 -7.28
CA TYR A 905 -40.64 14.89 -7.87
C TYR A 905 -41.68 13.82 -7.51
N ASN A 906 -42.78 14.20 -6.83
CA ASN A 906 -43.80 13.27 -6.32
C ASN A 906 -43.21 12.12 -5.47
N ALA A 907 -42.19 12.40 -4.66
CA ALA A 907 -41.62 11.43 -3.71
C ALA A 907 -42.62 11.11 -2.60
N GLU A 908 -42.93 9.82 -2.43
CA GLU A 908 -43.90 9.33 -1.44
C GLU A 908 -43.21 8.76 -0.19
N TYR A 909 -41.98 8.29 -0.36
CA TYR A 909 -41.22 7.60 0.68
C TYR A 909 -39.84 8.23 0.87
N LEU A 910 -39.33 8.17 2.09
CA LEU A 910 -37.98 8.56 2.46
C LEU A 910 -37.26 7.35 3.05
N VAL A 911 -36.10 7.00 2.50
CA VAL A 911 -35.25 5.90 2.96
C VAL A 911 -33.98 6.47 3.58
N LEU A 912 -33.66 5.98 4.77
CA LEU A 912 -32.44 6.32 5.52
C LEU A 912 -31.61 5.05 5.68
N GLU A 913 -30.58 4.91 4.85
CA GLU A 913 -29.76 3.71 4.76
C GLU A 913 -28.64 3.66 5.78
N ASN A 914 -28.13 2.45 6.01
CA ASN A 914 -27.04 2.18 6.93
C ASN A 914 -25.65 2.43 6.30
N GLN A 915 -25.40 1.98 5.06
CA GLN A 915 -24.07 2.10 4.40
C GLN A 915 -23.59 3.54 4.30
N GLN A 916 -24.50 4.46 3.97
CA GLN A 916 -24.23 5.87 3.69
C GLN A 916 -25.26 6.74 4.40
N ARG A 917 -25.25 6.70 5.74
CA ARG A 917 -26.12 7.58 6.55
C ARG A 917 -25.98 9.03 6.12
N VAL A 918 -27.11 9.72 6.05
CA VAL A 918 -27.16 11.16 5.80
C VAL A 918 -26.41 11.88 6.93
N LYS A 919 -25.51 12.80 6.56
CA LYS A 919 -24.72 13.61 7.50
C LYS A 919 -24.88 15.10 7.15
N GLY A 920 -24.13 15.98 7.81
CA GLY A 920 -24.17 17.41 7.50
C GLY A 920 -25.49 18.06 7.93
N ASP A 921 -26.00 19.00 7.14
CA ASP A 921 -27.24 19.71 7.48
C ASP A 921 -28.45 18.79 7.36
N ALA A 922 -28.52 17.99 6.30
CA ALA A 922 -29.60 17.02 6.15
C ALA A 922 -29.54 15.96 7.24
N GLY A 923 -28.35 15.53 7.65
CA GLY A 923 -28.19 14.60 8.77
C GLY A 923 -28.67 15.19 10.10
N ARG A 924 -28.44 16.49 10.34
CA ARG A 924 -28.97 17.21 11.51
C ARG A 924 -30.49 17.35 11.45
N LEU A 925 -31.03 17.73 10.29
CA LEU A 925 -32.47 17.86 10.04
C LEU A 925 -33.19 16.52 10.26
N LEU A 926 -32.60 15.42 9.78
CA LEU A 926 -33.21 14.08 9.83
C LEU A 926 -32.78 13.26 11.05
N ALA A 927 -32.00 13.84 11.98
CA ALA A 927 -31.52 13.14 13.17
C ALA A 927 -32.64 12.50 14.02
N PRO A 928 -33.80 13.15 14.25
CA PRO A 928 -34.92 12.54 14.97
C PRO A 928 -35.46 11.26 14.30
N LEU A 929 -35.37 11.17 12.97
CA LEU A 929 -35.83 10.01 12.20
C LEU A 929 -34.83 8.84 12.25
N MET A 930 -33.60 9.06 12.69
CA MET A 930 -32.56 8.03 12.78
C MET A 930 -32.41 7.42 14.18
N ASP A 931 -33.28 7.77 15.13
CA ASP A 931 -33.26 7.21 16.48
C ASP A 931 -33.59 5.71 16.46
N HIS A 932 -32.71 4.89 17.03
CA HIS A 932 -32.85 3.44 17.07
C HIS A 932 -34.04 2.98 17.92
N SER A 933 -34.54 3.83 18.83
CA SER A 933 -35.73 3.57 19.65
C SER A 933 -37.04 3.71 18.88
N ASN A 934 -37.02 4.32 17.69
CA ASN A 934 -38.22 4.52 16.87
C ASN A 934 -38.90 3.18 16.51
N GLN A 935 -40.23 3.18 16.56
CA GLN A 935 -41.07 2.00 16.32
C GLN A 935 -41.91 2.17 15.04
N VAL A 936 -42.14 1.08 14.32
CA VAL A 936 -43.02 1.08 13.14
C VAL A 936 -44.43 1.53 13.55
N GLY A 937 -45.02 2.43 12.77
CA GLY A 937 -46.28 3.14 13.04
C GLY A 937 -46.12 4.48 13.75
N GLN A 938 -44.92 4.80 14.26
CA GLN A 938 -44.65 6.09 14.90
C GLN A 938 -44.60 7.20 13.85
N VAL A 939 -45.24 8.34 14.15
CA VAL A 939 -45.17 9.56 13.33
C VAL A 939 -44.25 10.55 14.02
N ILE A 940 -43.17 10.94 13.34
CA ILE A 940 -42.11 11.82 13.85
C ILE A 940 -42.01 13.00 12.91
N GLU A 941 -42.35 14.20 13.38
CA GLU A 941 -42.33 15.43 12.57
C GLU A 941 -43.13 15.32 11.24
N GLY A 942 -44.20 14.52 11.25
CA GLY A 942 -45.05 14.25 10.08
C GLY A 942 -44.58 13.11 9.18
N PHE A 943 -43.41 12.51 9.46
CA PHE A 943 -42.92 11.31 8.77
C PHE A 943 -43.41 10.07 9.51
N GLU A 944 -44.16 9.20 8.85
CA GLU A 944 -44.66 7.95 9.42
C GLU A 944 -43.64 6.82 9.17
N LEU A 945 -43.07 6.25 10.24
CA LEU A 945 -42.14 5.12 10.13
C LEU A 945 -42.92 3.86 9.73
N ILE A 946 -42.71 3.36 8.50
CA ILE A 946 -43.44 2.19 7.99
C ILE A 946 -42.58 0.92 7.98
N TYR A 947 -41.25 1.07 8.04
CA TYR A 947 -40.33 -0.06 8.17
C TYR A 947 -39.05 0.35 8.89
N ALA A 948 -38.55 -0.53 9.74
CA ALA A 948 -37.23 -0.43 10.33
C ALA A 948 -36.57 -1.82 10.35
N SER A 949 -35.33 -1.92 9.86
CA SER A 949 -34.65 -3.21 9.77
C SER A 949 -34.45 -3.85 11.16
N PRO A 950 -34.38 -5.19 11.25
CA PRO A 950 -34.42 -5.91 12.53
C PRO A 950 -33.11 -5.84 13.34
N THR A 951 -32.02 -5.33 12.76
CA THR A 951 -30.70 -5.26 13.40
C THR A 951 -30.52 -3.94 14.15
N ALA A 952 -30.49 -3.99 15.49
CA ALA A 952 -30.47 -2.82 16.36
C ALA A 952 -29.30 -1.84 16.09
N ASP A 953 -28.08 -2.35 15.90
CA ASP A 953 -26.88 -1.52 15.76
C ASP A 953 -26.74 -0.85 14.39
N PHE A 954 -27.54 -1.27 13.39
CA PHE A 954 -27.40 -0.89 11.98
C PHE A 954 -28.76 -0.83 11.28
N ARG A 955 -29.72 -0.12 11.89
CA ARG A 955 -31.07 0.01 11.33
C ARG A 955 -31.09 0.84 10.04
N ALA A 956 -31.74 0.31 9.02
CA ALA A 956 -32.23 1.08 7.86
C ALA A 956 -33.71 1.41 8.11
N PHE A 957 -34.14 2.62 7.78
CA PHE A 957 -35.49 3.11 8.05
C PHE A 957 -36.19 3.53 6.76
N ILE A 958 -37.50 3.30 6.69
CA ILE A 958 -38.35 3.78 5.60
C ILE A 958 -39.51 4.54 6.21
N TYR A 959 -39.67 5.78 5.79
CA TYR A 959 -40.74 6.67 6.19
C TYR A 959 -41.66 6.96 5.03
N ARG A 960 -42.96 7.10 5.31
CA ARG A 960 -43.89 7.77 4.40
C ARG A 960 -43.79 9.28 4.62
N LEU A 961 -43.65 10.04 3.53
CA LEU A 961 -43.56 11.49 3.56
C LEU A 961 -44.92 12.11 3.93
N PRO A 962 -44.93 13.28 4.62
CA PRO A 962 -46.16 13.98 4.94
C PRO A 962 -46.87 14.40 3.65
N ARG A 963 -48.13 13.99 3.48
CA ARG A 963 -48.97 14.46 2.38
C ARG A 963 -49.29 15.94 2.62
N GLY A 964 -48.99 16.80 1.64
CA GLY A 964 -49.36 18.21 1.71
C GLY A 964 -50.87 18.33 1.96
N VAL A 965 -51.25 19.09 2.98
CA VAL A 965 -52.64 19.53 3.14
C VAL A 965 -52.95 20.38 1.92
N VAL A 966 -53.76 19.84 1.01
CA VAL A 966 -54.44 20.64 0.00
C VAL A 966 -55.56 21.37 0.73
N ASP A 967 -55.21 22.46 1.43
CA ASP A 967 -56.22 23.43 1.82
C ASP A 967 -56.65 24.16 0.55
N GLY A 968 -57.95 24.11 0.28
CA GLY A 968 -58.59 24.62 -0.93
C GLY A 968 -58.51 26.14 -1.09
N ALA A 969 -57.32 26.67 -1.31
CA ALA A 969 -57.10 27.98 -1.90
C ALA A 969 -56.73 27.78 -3.37
N THR A 970 -57.63 28.25 -4.24
CA THR A 970 -57.43 28.46 -5.67
C THR A 970 -56.03 29.03 -5.97
N PRO A 971 -55.40 28.63 -7.10
CA PRO A 971 -54.08 29.13 -7.47
C PRO A 971 -54.17 30.63 -7.78
N GLN A 972 -53.79 31.48 -6.84
CA GLN A 972 -53.48 32.86 -7.14
C GLN A 972 -52.19 32.86 -7.95
N THR A 973 -52.36 33.14 -9.25
CA THR A 973 -51.37 33.65 -10.18
C THR A 973 -50.16 34.29 -9.48
N ALA A 974 -49.03 33.58 -9.49
CA ALA A 974 -47.74 34.15 -9.14
C ALA A 974 -47.47 35.33 -10.09
N SER A 975 -47.35 36.53 -9.51
CA SER A 975 -46.87 37.71 -10.23
C SER A 975 -45.43 37.48 -10.68
N PRO A 976 -45.05 37.87 -11.92
CA PRO A 976 -43.69 37.78 -12.39
C PRO A 976 -42.82 38.78 -11.62
N LEU A 977 -41.83 38.29 -10.89
CA LEU A 977 -40.73 39.09 -10.37
C LEU A 977 -39.96 39.68 -11.56
N ASN A 978 -40.13 40.98 -11.77
CA ASN A 978 -39.32 41.80 -12.66
C ASN A 978 -37.84 41.71 -12.25
N LEU A 979 -37.04 40.96 -13.02
CA LEU A 979 -35.60 41.12 -13.08
C LEU A 979 -35.24 41.58 -14.49
N ALA A 980 -35.19 42.90 -14.64
CA ALA A 980 -34.62 43.54 -15.81
C ALA A 980 -33.13 43.17 -15.90
N ALA A 981 -32.78 42.48 -16.99
CA ALA A 981 -31.40 42.20 -17.36
C ALA A 981 -30.64 43.49 -17.68
N SER A 982 -29.49 43.69 -17.04
CA SER A 982 -28.40 44.49 -17.60
C SER A 982 -27.28 43.54 -18.01
N PRO A 983 -26.75 43.61 -19.24
CA PRO A 983 -25.70 42.72 -19.71
C PRO A 983 -24.32 43.22 -19.24
N PRO A 984 -23.38 42.37 -18.82
CA PRO A 984 -21.99 42.77 -18.71
C PRO A 984 -21.21 42.40 -19.99
N ASN A 985 -20.47 43.41 -20.49
CA ASN A 985 -19.31 43.27 -21.37
C ASN A 985 -18.18 42.48 -20.70
#